data_AF-K9YHI2-F1
#
_entry.id   AF-K9YHI2-F1
#
_cell.length_a   1.000
_cell.length_b   1.000
_cell.length_c   1.000
_cell.angle_alpha   90.00
_cell.angle_beta   90.00
_cell.angle_gamma   90.00
#
_symmetry.space_group_name_H-M   'P 1'
#
loop_
_entity.id
_entity.type
_entity.pdbx_description
1 polymer ?
#
loop_
_entity_poly.entity_id
_entity_poly.type
_entity_poly.pdbx_seq_one_letter_code
_entity_poly.pdbx_strand_id
1 'polypeptide(L)'
;MEKFKFIDLFAGIGGFHLAFHSLGGECVFASEIDIHARKTYKHNFYPINPELFDKGMFNDDIRKISPDEIPDFDILCAGFPCQPFSQAGYKRGFNDNHKSERGNLFFNIVDILEIKQPKAFFLENVRGLISHDKGNTFKIIRDILEQELNYSFYYQIVKASDYGLPQLRPRTFIIGFRDEGFFKSFNFPSVKPLKFNMSDVWGGKCSREIGFTLRVGGRGSNINDRRNWDSYLVDGEVRQLMPEQGKKMQGFPEHFEFPVSKKEAMKQLGNSVAVDAVRECGKSLLEHLETIDLQNMGIKKTKNKGEWTERYSFFKIINDQRINLADKTLQKNNSYFNVTKISTLNLDENIILVDKDSIIVENKITKSKKEINISELINQNVLDNLVNQIKDNKGTFEINEMIAIQNKLGISIIKGGQSNQKSDVILDINKDHFFKVNEGFGIKSYLGNKPTLLNASGNTNFIFRVNNLSSYSLDEINNIKKLKDRINKIINLGGIFSFYKIEKETMAYNLRIIDSMMPNLLAEMLLEFFVHRNNLISENLLTIYQKQLAQTMIDDLPSLTIKLKRFLVGVLLGFFAETKWDGKYSSNGTIVVKENGEQLAFHIIDIVSLEDYLFENIVFDTPSTTRHRYGKLILENDGCLYFKLNLQLRFR
;
A
#
# COMPACT_ATOMS: atom_id res chain seq x y z
N MET A 1 -8.10 5.40 26.99
CA MET A 1 -7.75 5.55 25.56
C MET A 1 -7.05 4.28 25.13
N GLU A 2 -7.36 3.78 23.94
CA GLU A 2 -6.61 2.69 23.31
C GLU A 2 -5.15 3.14 23.10
N LYS A 3 -4.17 2.27 23.36
CA LYS A 3 -2.75 2.59 23.08
C LYS A 3 -2.56 2.63 21.57
N PHE A 4 -1.82 3.62 21.07
CA PHE A 4 -1.41 3.60 19.65
C PHE A 4 -0.39 2.48 19.43
N LYS A 5 -0.44 1.86 18.25
CA LYS A 5 0.42 0.75 17.87
C LYS A 5 1.55 1.22 16.99
N PHE A 6 2.75 0.70 17.18
CA PHE A 6 3.90 1.00 16.33
C PHE A 6 4.71 -0.24 16.01
N ILE A 7 5.54 -0.14 14.97
CA ILE A 7 6.53 -1.16 14.63
C ILE A 7 7.94 -0.59 14.65
N ASP A 8 8.92 -1.43 14.97
CA ASP A 8 10.33 -1.07 15.13
C ASP A 8 11.21 -1.87 14.15
N LEU A 9 11.49 -1.28 12.98
CA LEU A 9 12.30 -1.90 11.94
C LEU A 9 13.77 -1.51 12.08
N PHE A 10 14.66 -2.47 11.82
CA PHE A 10 16.11 -2.29 12.05
C PHE A 10 16.36 -1.92 13.52
N ALA A 11 15.70 -2.67 14.41
CA ALA A 11 15.41 -2.27 15.78
C ALA A 11 16.68 -2.07 16.63
N GLY A 12 17.78 -2.75 16.29
CA GLY A 12 19.02 -2.76 17.04
C GLY A 12 18.77 -3.19 18.48
N ILE A 13 19.03 -2.27 19.41
CA ILE A 13 18.77 -2.46 20.85
C ILE A 13 17.50 -1.72 21.33
N GLY A 14 16.63 -1.29 20.42
CA GLY A 14 15.30 -0.75 20.70
C GLY A 14 15.26 0.69 21.19
N GLY A 15 16.09 1.56 20.61
CA GLY A 15 16.02 2.99 20.91
C GLY A 15 14.68 3.63 20.52
N PHE A 16 14.10 3.23 19.37
CA PHE A 16 12.73 3.60 18.98
C PHE A 16 11.68 2.97 19.90
N HIS A 17 11.79 1.66 20.17
CA HIS A 17 10.88 0.97 21.10
C HIS A 17 10.80 1.69 22.44
N LEU A 18 11.95 1.96 23.06
CA LEU A 18 12.02 2.63 24.35
C LEU A 18 11.39 4.03 24.32
N ALA A 19 11.65 4.81 23.26
CA ALA A 19 11.08 6.15 23.10
C ALA A 19 9.55 6.09 22.96
N PHE A 20 9.02 5.32 22.01
CA PHE A 20 7.58 5.26 21.75
C PHE A 20 6.80 4.53 22.86
N HIS A 21 7.37 3.50 23.48
CA HIS A 21 6.78 2.86 24.66
C HIS A 21 6.64 3.86 25.82
N SER A 22 7.65 4.72 26.04
CA SER A 22 7.57 5.77 27.07
C SER A 22 6.52 6.87 26.76
N LEU A 23 6.07 6.96 25.51
CA LEU A 23 4.98 7.84 25.06
C LEU A 23 3.61 7.15 25.11
N GLY A 24 3.53 5.92 25.63
CA GLY A 24 2.28 5.16 25.74
C GLY A 24 1.98 4.20 24.59
N GLY A 25 2.92 4.03 23.65
CA GLY A 25 2.76 3.16 22.49
C GLY A 25 2.96 1.66 22.79
N GLU A 26 2.31 0.83 21.99
CA GLU A 26 2.49 -0.63 21.98
C GLU A 26 3.28 -1.07 20.75
N CYS A 27 4.41 -1.74 20.94
CA CYS A 27 5.18 -2.30 19.82
C CYS A 27 4.57 -3.64 19.39
N VAL A 28 3.95 -3.69 18.21
CA VAL A 28 3.27 -4.90 17.72
C VAL A 28 4.12 -5.75 16.78
N PHE A 29 5.22 -5.20 16.28
CA PHE A 29 6.18 -5.90 15.44
C PHE A 29 7.57 -5.24 15.53
N ALA A 30 8.63 -6.05 15.56
CA ALA A 30 10.00 -5.57 15.50
C ALA A 30 10.87 -6.48 14.62
N SER A 31 11.85 -5.91 13.92
CA SER A 31 12.78 -6.70 13.08
C SER A 31 14.24 -6.32 13.33
N GLU A 32 15.07 -7.31 13.64
CA GLU A 32 16.52 -7.16 13.86
C GLU A 32 17.26 -8.45 13.48
N ILE A 33 18.34 -8.33 12.72
CA ILE A 33 19.11 -9.46 12.15
C ILE A 33 20.38 -9.81 12.95
N ASP A 34 21.00 -8.84 13.62
CA ASP A 34 22.19 -9.05 14.43
C ASP A 34 21.83 -9.81 15.71
N ILE A 35 22.35 -11.04 15.82
CA ILE A 35 22.04 -11.95 16.93
C ILE A 35 22.40 -11.37 18.31
N HIS A 36 23.42 -10.53 18.41
CA HIS A 36 23.80 -9.90 19.67
C HIS A 36 22.83 -8.77 20.02
N ALA A 37 22.42 -7.96 19.04
CA ALA A 37 21.41 -6.93 19.22
C ALA A 37 20.07 -7.55 19.63
N ARG A 38 19.65 -8.65 18.97
CA ARG A 38 18.46 -9.43 19.36
C ARG A 38 18.49 -9.90 20.81
N LYS A 39 19.65 -10.37 21.29
CA LYS A 39 19.82 -10.80 22.68
C LYS A 39 19.60 -9.65 23.65
N THR A 40 20.21 -8.49 23.38
CA THR A 40 20.03 -7.27 24.18
C THR A 40 18.59 -6.78 24.13
N TYR A 41 17.97 -6.75 22.94
CA TYR A 41 16.58 -6.33 22.75
C TYR A 41 15.62 -7.20 23.57
N LYS A 42 15.69 -8.53 23.40
CA LYS A 42 14.82 -9.46 24.13
C LYS A 42 14.98 -9.34 25.64
N HIS A 43 16.21 -9.20 26.13
CA HIS A 43 16.49 -9.05 27.56
C HIS A 43 15.77 -7.84 28.19
N ASN A 44 15.75 -6.71 27.49
CA ASN A 44 15.19 -5.47 28.03
C ASN A 44 13.69 -5.30 27.75
N PHE A 45 13.17 -5.84 26.65
CA PHE A 45 11.77 -5.62 26.24
C PHE A 45 10.82 -6.78 26.56
N TYR A 46 11.30 -8.01 26.78
CA TYR A 46 10.43 -9.12 27.19
C TYR A 46 9.63 -8.83 28.47
N PRO A 47 10.21 -8.21 29.52
CA PRO A 47 9.46 -7.90 30.75
C PRO A 47 8.31 -6.91 30.57
N ILE A 48 8.37 -6.03 29.56
CA ILE A 48 7.39 -4.96 29.34
C ILE A 48 6.49 -5.18 28.11
N ASN A 49 6.87 -6.10 27.23
CA ASN A 49 6.12 -6.47 26.02
C ASN A 49 6.36 -7.96 25.66
N PRO A 50 5.88 -8.92 26.48
CA PRO A 50 6.08 -10.34 26.24
C PRO A 50 5.38 -10.83 24.97
N GLU A 51 4.21 -10.27 24.65
CA GLU A 51 3.40 -10.69 23.49
C GLU A 51 4.14 -10.54 22.15
N LEU A 52 4.97 -9.50 22.00
CA LEU A 52 5.82 -9.31 20.82
C LEU A 52 6.69 -10.55 20.53
N PHE A 53 7.17 -11.21 21.59
CA PHE A 53 8.05 -12.37 21.48
C PHE A 53 7.25 -13.67 21.39
N ASP A 54 6.24 -13.83 22.24
CA ASP A 54 5.47 -15.07 22.36
C ASP A 54 4.62 -15.33 21.10
N LYS A 55 4.17 -14.27 20.42
CA LYS A 55 3.45 -14.36 19.12
C LYS A 55 4.38 -14.46 17.91
N GLY A 56 5.71 -14.51 18.11
CA GLY A 56 6.68 -14.57 17.01
C GLY A 56 6.80 -13.27 16.20
N MET A 57 6.37 -12.14 16.76
CA MET A 57 6.40 -10.83 16.10
C MET A 57 7.75 -10.10 16.22
N PHE A 58 8.76 -10.75 16.82
CA PHE A 58 10.15 -10.32 16.78
C PHE A 58 10.93 -11.02 15.66
N ASN A 59 10.75 -10.53 14.43
CA ASN A 59 11.28 -11.08 13.19
C ASN A 59 12.82 -10.96 13.11
N ASP A 60 13.48 -11.95 12.49
CA ASP A 60 14.94 -12.01 12.31
C ASP A 60 15.44 -11.29 11.07
N ASP A 61 14.71 -11.36 9.96
CA ASP A 61 15.10 -10.75 8.70
C ASP A 61 13.88 -10.19 7.99
N ILE A 62 13.84 -8.85 7.88
CA ILE A 62 12.73 -8.11 7.27
C ILE A 62 12.42 -8.56 5.83
N ARG A 63 13.39 -9.17 5.14
CA ARG A 63 13.23 -9.65 3.76
C ARG A 63 12.46 -10.98 3.66
N LYS A 64 12.26 -11.67 4.80
CA LYS A 64 11.61 -12.99 4.87
C LYS A 64 10.13 -12.92 5.22
N ILE A 65 9.64 -11.77 5.70
CA ILE A 65 8.25 -11.60 6.10
C ILE A 65 7.45 -10.88 4.99
N SER A 66 6.24 -11.35 4.70
CA SER A 66 5.32 -10.62 3.86
C SER A 66 4.72 -9.46 4.65
N PRO A 67 4.58 -8.25 4.08
CA PRO A 67 3.93 -7.15 4.78
C PRO A 67 2.53 -7.47 5.32
N ASP A 68 1.78 -8.35 4.67
CA ASP A 68 0.45 -8.81 5.12
C ASP A 68 0.48 -9.54 6.47
N GLU A 69 1.60 -10.20 6.79
CA GLU A 69 1.78 -10.96 8.05
C GLU A 69 2.11 -10.05 9.23
N ILE A 70 2.47 -8.79 8.98
CA ILE A 70 2.70 -7.80 10.03
C ILE A 70 1.33 -7.38 10.59
N PRO A 71 1.12 -7.28 11.91
CA PRO A 71 -0.12 -6.75 12.48
C PRO A 71 -0.39 -5.31 12.02
N ASP A 72 -1.63 -4.83 12.11
CA ASP A 72 -1.92 -3.43 11.80
C ASP A 72 -1.36 -2.51 12.89
N PHE A 73 -0.86 -1.34 12.47
CA PHE A 73 -0.19 -0.37 13.34
C PHE A 73 -0.40 1.07 12.85
N ASP A 74 -0.22 2.03 13.76
CA ASP A 74 -0.39 3.46 13.49
C ASP A 74 0.90 4.13 13.01
N ILE A 75 2.06 3.69 13.52
CA ILE A 75 3.35 4.35 13.27
C ILE A 75 4.43 3.35 12.88
N LEU A 76 5.10 3.58 11.74
CA LEU A 76 6.32 2.85 11.35
C LEU A 76 7.57 3.58 11.85
N CYS A 77 8.42 2.92 12.64
CA CYS A 77 9.74 3.43 13.01
C CYS A 77 10.86 2.65 12.31
N ALA A 78 11.86 3.34 11.77
CA ALA A 78 12.99 2.64 11.13
C ALA A 78 14.30 3.44 11.12
N GLY A 79 15.35 2.88 11.75
CA GLY A 79 16.75 3.35 11.62
C GLY A 79 17.49 2.59 10.53
N PHE A 80 17.17 2.84 9.26
CA PHE A 80 17.62 1.99 8.16
C PHE A 80 19.06 2.30 7.69
N PRO A 81 19.82 1.31 7.20
CA PRO A 81 21.18 1.55 6.72
C PRO A 81 21.20 2.34 5.39
N CYS A 82 22.13 3.29 5.27
CA CYS A 82 22.32 4.11 4.07
C CYS A 82 23.07 3.34 2.97
N GLN A 83 22.43 3.10 1.83
CA GLN A 83 23.06 2.47 0.65
C GLN A 83 22.73 3.24 -0.64
N PRO A 84 23.67 3.36 -1.60
CA PRO A 84 23.40 3.97 -2.90
C PRO A 84 22.40 3.14 -3.71
N PHE A 85 21.37 3.81 -4.24
CA PHE A 85 20.47 3.19 -5.22
C PHE A 85 21.17 2.91 -6.56
N SER A 86 22.28 3.60 -6.86
CA SER A 86 23.03 3.48 -8.11
C SER A 86 23.92 2.24 -8.21
N GLN A 87 24.40 1.66 -7.09
CA GLN A 87 25.21 0.42 -7.10
C GLN A 87 24.37 -0.87 -7.15
N ALA A 88 23.06 -0.78 -6.96
CA ALA A 88 22.12 -1.90 -7.15
C ALA A 88 21.86 -2.25 -8.65
N GLY A 89 22.54 -1.56 -9.58
CA GLY A 89 22.25 -1.65 -11.01
C GLY A 89 22.82 -2.86 -11.76
N TYR A 90 23.82 -3.58 -11.23
CA TYR A 90 24.67 -4.44 -12.08
C TYR A 90 24.45 -5.96 -12.02
N LYS A 91 23.43 -6.46 -11.32
CA LYS A 91 22.94 -7.86 -11.45
C LYS A 91 21.43 -7.86 -11.16
N ARG A 92 20.59 -8.27 -12.11
CA ARG A 92 19.13 -8.11 -12.01
C ARG A 92 18.43 -9.37 -12.46
N GLY A 93 18.12 -10.28 -11.55
CA GLY A 93 17.27 -11.43 -11.83
C GLY A 93 15.88 -11.47 -11.11
N PHE A 94 14.89 -12.27 -11.54
CA PHE A 94 13.71 -12.84 -10.87
C PHE A 94 14.07 -14.08 -10.04
N ASN A 95 15.06 -14.88 -10.43
CA ASN A 95 15.63 -15.93 -9.59
C ASN A 95 16.75 -15.37 -8.71
N ASP A 96 17.33 -14.25 -9.13
CA ASP A 96 17.85 -13.25 -8.20
C ASP A 96 16.69 -12.45 -7.60
N ASN A 97 15.64 -13.17 -7.19
CA ASN A 97 14.70 -12.74 -6.20
C ASN A 97 15.57 -12.17 -5.06
N HIS A 98 15.68 -10.84 -5.06
CA HIS A 98 15.89 -10.06 -3.86
C HIS A 98 17.32 -9.77 -3.37
N LYS A 99 18.28 -9.50 -4.26
CA LYS A 99 19.62 -9.06 -3.79
C LYS A 99 20.07 -7.66 -4.19
N SER A 100 19.72 -7.14 -5.36
CA SER A 100 20.17 -5.79 -5.74
C SER A 100 19.17 -4.70 -5.34
N GLU A 101 17.87 -4.84 -5.65
CA GLU A 101 16.82 -3.93 -5.17
C GLU A 101 16.37 -4.23 -3.72
N ARG A 102 16.19 -5.50 -3.31
CA ARG A 102 16.01 -5.88 -1.88
C ARG A 102 17.31 -5.84 -1.06
N GLY A 103 18.46 -5.65 -1.71
CA GLY A 103 19.69 -5.31 -1.00
C GLY A 103 19.54 -3.99 -0.26
N ASN A 104 18.81 -3.05 -0.88
CA ASN A 104 18.47 -1.77 -0.28
C ASN A 104 17.26 -1.91 0.63
N LEU A 105 17.56 -1.93 1.93
CA LEU A 105 16.59 -2.16 3.00
C LEU A 105 15.47 -1.12 3.04
N PHE A 106 15.65 0.05 2.39
CA PHE A 106 14.60 1.06 2.21
C PHE A 106 13.37 0.53 1.46
N PHE A 107 13.53 -0.32 0.44
CA PHE A 107 12.37 -0.81 -0.30
C PHE A 107 11.49 -1.78 0.51
N ASN A 108 12.03 -2.45 1.54
CA ASN A 108 11.18 -3.22 2.46
C ASN A 108 10.30 -2.27 3.30
N ILE A 109 10.79 -1.08 3.65
CA ILE A 109 9.95 -0.04 4.29
C ILE A 109 8.84 0.38 3.33
N VAL A 110 9.16 0.62 2.05
CA VAL A 110 8.19 1.01 1.02
C VAL A 110 7.10 -0.06 0.86
N ASP A 111 7.48 -1.34 0.72
CA ASP A 111 6.53 -2.45 0.60
C ASP A 111 5.58 -2.52 1.81
N ILE A 112 6.10 -2.27 3.02
CA ILE A 112 5.28 -2.24 4.24
C ILE A 112 4.36 -1.02 4.27
N LEU A 113 4.86 0.18 3.96
CA LEU A 113 4.05 1.40 3.92
C LEU A 113 2.94 1.31 2.86
N GLU A 114 3.23 0.72 1.70
CA GLU A 114 2.28 0.55 0.61
C GLU A 114 1.11 -0.36 1.02
N ILE A 115 1.40 -1.48 1.70
CA ILE A 115 0.38 -2.47 2.09
C ILE A 115 -0.34 -2.05 3.37
N LYS A 116 0.40 -1.63 4.40
CA LYS A 116 -0.16 -1.36 5.73
C LYS A 116 -0.73 0.03 5.91
N GLN A 117 -0.25 1.00 5.12
CA GLN A 117 -0.77 2.36 5.12
C GLN A 117 -0.95 2.95 6.54
N PRO A 118 0.09 2.98 7.39
CA PRO A 118 0.01 3.55 8.73
C PRO A 118 -0.37 5.04 8.73
N LYS A 119 -0.76 5.58 9.88
CA LYS A 119 -1.04 7.02 10.03
C LYS A 119 0.23 7.86 9.83
N ALA A 120 1.38 7.38 10.28
CA ALA A 120 2.66 8.07 10.15
C ALA A 120 3.85 7.12 10.01
N PHE A 121 4.99 7.68 9.59
CA PHE A 121 6.29 7.04 9.71
C PHE A 121 7.31 7.98 10.36
N PHE A 122 8.33 7.38 10.96
CA PHE A 122 9.50 8.05 11.50
C PHE A 122 10.77 7.26 11.09
N LEU A 123 11.51 7.81 10.13
CA LEU A 123 12.77 7.26 9.66
C LEU A 123 13.97 8.04 10.23
N GLU A 124 15.04 7.32 10.53
CA GLU A 124 16.33 7.88 10.93
C GLU A 124 17.44 7.44 9.97
N ASN A 125 18.38 8.36 9.71
CA ASN A 125 19.59 8.03 8.99
C ASN A 125 20.76 8.97 9.36
N VAL A 126 21.97 8.66 8.89
CA VAL A 126 23.14 9.53 9.03
C VAL A 126 22.93 10.87 8.31
N ARG A 127 23.51 11.95 8.85
CA ARG A 127 23.43 13.30 8.23
C ARG A 127 23.84 13.33 6.75
N GLY A 128 24.73 12.40 6.35
CA GLY A 128 25.27 12.32 5.00
C GLY A 128 24.24 11.87 3.95
N LEU A 129 23.09 11.31 4.36
CA LEU A 129 22.03 10.87 3.46
C LEU A 129 21.59 11.98 2.49
N ILE A 130 21.49 13.22 2.99
CA ILE A 130 21.03 14.38 2.21
C ILE A 130 21.96 14.68 1.02
N SER A 131 23.27 14.52 1.23
CA SER A 131 24.31 14.73 0.21
C SER A 131 24.69 13.46 -0.55
N HIS A 132 24.15 12.31 -0.15
CA HIS A 132 24.56 11.00 -0.65
C HIS A 132 24.24 10.85 -2.14
N ASP A 133 25.19 10.32 -2.91
CA ASP A 133 25.08 10.19 -4.38
C ASP A 133 24.67 11.51 -5.04
N LYS A 134 25.35 12.62 -4.67
CA LYS A 134 25.05 13.99 -5.12
C LYS A 134 23.59 14.43 -4.84
N GLY A 135 22.98 13.88 -3.79
CA GLY A 135 21.59 14.14 -3.40
C GLY A 135 20.54 13.27 -4.09
N ASN A 136 20.94 12.42 -5.04
CA ASN A 136 20.00 11.55 -5.77
C ASN A 136 19.31 10.55 -4.84
N THR A 137 20.04 10.00 -3.86
CA THR A 137 19.45 9.05 -2.91
C THR A 137 18.32 9.68 -2.10
N PHE A 138 18.57 10.85 -1.53
CA PHE A 138 17.56 11.57 -0.76
C PHE A 138 16.36 11.98 -1.63
N LYS A 139 16.60 12.43 -2.86
CA LYS A 139 15.54 12.77 -3.82
C LYS A 139 14.63 11.58 -4.12
N ILE A 140 15.20 10.40 -4.42
CA ILE A 140 14.43 9.18 -4.70
C ILE A 140 13.57 8.78 -3.50
N ILE A 141 14.13 8.82 -2.29
CA ILE A 141 13.40 8.53 -1.05
C ILE A 141 12.18 9.45 -0.92
N ARG A 142 12.38 10.77 -1.10
CA ARG A 142 11.30 11.75 -1.04
C ARG A 142 10.25 11.52 -2.13
N ASP A 143 10.68 11.33 -3.37
CA ASP A 143 9.77 11.15 -4.51
C ASP A 143 8.89 9.90 -4.31
N ILE A 144 9.43 8.79 -3.79
CA ILE A 144 8.65 7.59 -3.45
C ILE A 144 7.65 7.88 -2.33
N LEU A 145 8.10 8.44 -1.21
CA LEU A 145 7.22 8.66 -0.04
C LEU A 145 6.10 9.67 -0.34
N GLU A 146 6.41 10.77 -1.06
CA GLU A 146 5.42 11.80 -1.40
C GLU A 146 4.55 11.46 -2.60
N GLN A 147 5.16 11.06 -3.72
CA GLN A 147 4.46 10.97 -5.01
C GLN A 147 3.89 9.57 -5.27
N GLU A 148 4.50 8.53 -4.69
CA GLU A 148 4.05 7.15 -4.88
C GLU A 148 3.17 6.67 -3.73
N LEU A 149 3.57 6.93 -2.48
CA LEU A 149 2.84 6.48 -1.29
C LEU A 149 1.89 7.53 -0.70
N ASN A 150 1.92 8.77 -1.19
CA ASN A 150 1.04 9.86 -0.75
C ASN A 150 1.14 10.20 0.75
N TYR A 151 2.35 10.16 1.31
CA TYR A 151 2.65 10.70 2.63
C TYR A 151 3.26 12.09 2.49
N SER A 152 3.11 12.93 3.50
CA SER A 152 3.95 14.11 3.62
C SER A 152 5.40 13.75 3.95
N PHE A 153 6.31 14.70 3.72
CA PHE A 153 7.74 14.49 3.92
C PHE A 153 8.38 15.70 4.61
N TYR A 154 8.60 15.58 5.91
CA TYR A 154 9.34 16.54 6.72
C TYR A 154 10.69 15.96 7.09
N TYR A 155 11.74 16.78 7.03
CA TYR A 155 13.06 16.34 7.46
C TYR A 155 13.83 17.43 8.19
N GLN A 156 14.66 17.04 9.14
CA GLN A 156 15.57 17.93 9.86
C GLN A 156 16.85 17.19 10.28
N ILE A 157 17.98 17.90 10.30
CA ILE A 157 19.18 17.40 10.97
C ILE A 157 19.03 17.66 12.47
N VAL A 158 18.85 16.59 13.23
CA VAL A 158 18.68 16.58 14.69
C VAL A 158 20.00 16.19 15.35
N LYS A 159 20.46 16.96 16.34
CA LYS A 159 21.61 16.60 17.18
C LYS A 159 21.12 16.13 18.55
N ALA A 160 21.73 15.08 19.10
CA ALA A 160 21.41 14.62 20.46
C ALA A 160 21.61 15.72 21.53
N SER A 161 22.62 16.59 21.34
CA SER A 161 22.86 17.79 22.18
C SER A 161 21.71 18.78 22.21
N ASP A 162 20.91 18.82 21.15
CA ASP A 162 19.79 19.76 21.05
C ASP A 162 18.56 19.23 21.82
N TYR A 163 18.65 18.02 22.40
CA TYR A 163 17.56 17.37 23.14
C TYR A 163 18.04 16.78 24.47
N GLY A 164 18.97 17.46 25.12
CA GLY A 164 19.34 17.16 26.51
C GLY A 164 20.49 16.19 26.72
N LEU A 165 21.04 15.57 25.66
CA LEU A 165 22.09 14.55 25.79
C LEU A 165 23.48 15.11 25.44
N PRO A 166 24.54 14.83 26.22
CA PRO A 166 25.87 15.40 25.98
C PRO A 166 26.64 14.67 24.87
N GLN A 167 26.06 14.57 23.68
CA GLN A 167 26.66 13.88 22.54
C GLN A 167 26.51 14.66 21.24
N LEU A 168 27.62 14.88 20.54
CA LEU A 168 27.65 15.48 19.21
C LEU A 168 27.25 14.45 18.15
N ARG A 169 25.96 14.10 18.07
CA ARG A 169 25.41 13.09 17.15
C ARG A 169 24.35 13.71 16.22
N PRO A 170 24.74 14.35 15.10
CA PRO A 170 23.80 14.79 14.08
C PRO A 170 23.26 13.62 13.24
N ARG A 171 21.95 13.57 13.08
CA ARG A 171 21.20 12.57 12.28
C ARG A 171 20.09 13.23 11.48
N THR A 172 19.80 12.68 10.31
CA THR A 172 18.66 13.11 9.50
C THR A 172 17.45 12.34 9.99
N PHE A 173 16.48 13.05 10.53
CA PHE A 173 15.17 12.50 10.86
C PHE A 173 14.21 12.85 9.74
N ILE A 174 13.37 11.89 9.34
CA ILE A 174 12.35 12.05 8.32
C ILE A 174 11.03 11.59 8.91
N ILE A 175 10.04 12.47 8.96
CA ILE A 175 8.71 12.20 9.49
C ILE A 175 7.69 12.51 8.41
N GLY A 176 6.70 11.63 8.26
CA GLY A 176 5.65 11.79 7.28
C GLY A 176 4.32 11.28 7.79
N PHE A 177 3.25 11.89 7.32
CA PHE A 177 1.88 11.63 7.74
C PHE A 177 1.03 11.28 6.53
N ARG A 178 0.15 10.29 6.70
CA ARG A 178 -0.89 9.98 5.71
C ARG A 178 -2.04 10.96 5.89
N ASP A 179 -2.71 11.30 4.79
CA ASP A 179 -3.95 12.10 4.79
C ASP A 179 -3.82 13.50 5.45
N GLU A 180 -2.62 14.09 5.48
CA GLU A 180 -2.38 15.41 6.09
C GLU A 180 -3.07 16.57 5.33
N GLY A 181 -3.40 16.37 4.05
CA GLY A 181 -4.20 17.32 3.27
C GLY A 181 -3.60 18.73 3.21
N PHE A 182 -4.39 19.73 3.61
CA PHE A 182 -3.98 21.15 3.67
C PHE A 182 -3.20 21.51 4.95
N PHE A 183 -3.07 20.60 5.92
CA PHE A 183 -2.46 20.85 7.23
C PHE A 183 -0.97 20.57 7.25
N LYS A 184 -0.27 20.97 6.18
CA LYS A 184 1.16 20.75 6.05
C LYS A 184 1.97 21.70 6.94
N SER A 185 1.86 21.52 8.25
CA SER A 185 2.39 22.43 9.27
C SER A 185 3.16 21.71 10.36
N PHE A 186 3.53 20.44 10.17
CA PHE A 186 4.37 19.74 11.13
C PHE A 186 5.69 20.49 11.31
N ASN A 187 6.07 20.70 12.58
CA ASN A 187 7.35 21.26 12.94
C ASN A 187 8.06 20.31 13.90
N PHE A 188 9.36 20.14 13.69
CA PHE A 188 10.21 19.45 14.66
C PHE A 188 10.23 20.22 15.98
N PRO A 189 10.42 19.54 17.12
CA PRO A 189 10.43 20.17 18.43
C PRO A 189 11.53 21.23 18.54
N SER A 190 11.30 22.23 19.39
CA SER A 190 12.32 23.22 19.72
C SER A 190 13.48 22.60 20.49
N VAL A 191 14.66 23.20 20.33
CA VAL A 191 15.89 22.78 21.01
C VAL A 191 15.73 22.91 22.53
N LYS A 192 16.17 21.89 23.26
CA LYS A 192 16.23 21.85 24.72
C LYS A 192 17.69 21.93 25.21
N PRO A 193 17.94 22.60 26.35
CA PRO A 193 19.27 22.62 26.94
C PRO A 193 19.71 21.22 27.40
N LEU A 194 21.01 21.04 27.62
CA LEU A 194 21.58 19.80 28.16
C LEU A 194 20.96 19.47 29.52
N LYS A 195 20.50 18.23 29.71
CA LYS A 195 20.05 17.72 31.01
C LYS A 195 21.24 17.48 31.94
N PHE A 196 22.35 17.08 31.35
CA PHE A 196 23.62 16.80 32.00
C PHE A 196 24.73 16.88 30.93
N ASN A 197 25.97 17.10 31.38
CA ASN A 197 27.15 17.21 30.53
C ASN A 197 28.04 15.96 30.67
N MET A 198 29.17 15.91 29.95
CA MET A 198 30.10 14.79 30.05
C MET A 198 30.76 14.65 31.43
N SER A 199 30.94 15.73 32.20
CA SER A 199 31.43 15.61 33.58
C SER A 199 30.45 14.83 34.46
N ASP A 200 29.15 15.06 34.27
CA ASP A 200 28.09 14.28 34.94
C ASP A 200 28.06 12.82 34.45
N VAL A 201 28.40 12.58 33.19
CA VAL A 201 28.53 11.20 32.65
C VAL A 201 29.69 10.47 33.31
N TRP A 202 30.80 11.16 33.55
CA TRP A 202 32.02 10.59 34.13
C TRP A 202 32.04 10.57 35.67
N GLY A 203 31.22 11.40 36.32
CA GLY A 203 31.30 11.62 37.78
C GLY A 203 32.56 12.39 38.19
N GLY A 204 33.12 13.21 37.30
CA GLY A 204 34.40 13.91 37.48
C GLY A 204 34.60 15.00 36.42
N LYS A 205 35.57 15.89 36.58
CA LYS A 205 35.78 17.04 35.68
C LYS A 205 36.30 16.57 34.32
N CYS A 206 35.43 16.59 33.32
CA CYS A 206 35.76 16.21 31.94
C CYS A 206 36.27 17.43 31.14
N SER A 207 37.25 17.21 30.26
CA SER A 207 37.78 18.26 29.36
C SER A 207 36.80 18.75 28.30
N ARG A 208 35.67 18.06 28.13
CA ARG A 208 34.62 18.42 27.18
C ARG A 208 33.30 18.50 27.90
N GLU A 209 32.47 19.47 27.52
CA GLU A 209 31.08 19.54 27.95
C GLU A 209 30.20 18.57 27.16
N ILE A 210 30.38 18.54 25.82
CA ILE A 210 29.66 17.64 24.89
C ILE A 210 30.64 16.61 24.32
N GLY A 211 30.28 15.33 24.46
CA GLY A 211 31.05 14.21 23.98
C GLY A 211 31.01 14.02 22.47
N PHE A 212 31.95 13.24 21.94
CA PHE A 212 31.97 12.84 20.54
C PHE A 212 30.81 11.88 20.19
N THR A 213 30.53 11.73 18.90
CA THR A 213 29.61 10.69 18.42
C THR A 213 30.16 9.31 18.78
N LEU A 214 29.33 8.44 19.37
CA LEU A 214 29.68 7.02 19.51
C LEU A 214 29.72 6.35 18.12
N ARG A 215 30.86 5.73 17.77
CA ARG A 215 31.10 5.11 16.46
C ARG A 215 31.40 3.61 16.59
N VAL A 216 31.31 2.89 15.47
CA VAL A 216 31.58 1.45 15.40
C VAL A 216 33.03 1.13 15.00
N GLY A 217 33.88 2.13 14.75
CA GLY A 217 35.29 1.96 14.37
C GLY A 217 36.18 3.11 14.84
N GLY A 218 37.48 2.86 15.02
CA GLY A 218 38.44 3.82 15.59
C GLY A 218 38.53 3.80 17.12
N ARG A 219 38.01 2.75 17.76
CA ARG A 219 38.07 2.56 19.21
C ARG A 219 39.52 2.39 19.67
N GLY A 220 39.90 3.03 20.79
CA GLY A 220 41.24 2.92 21.37
C GLY A 220 42.29 3.76 20.67
N SER A 221 41.86 4.70 19.81
CA SER A 221 42.75 5.72 19.27
C SER A 221 43.28 6.62 20.38
N ASN A 222 44.56 7.00 20.28
CA ASN A 222 45.17 7.96 21.22
C ASN A 222 44.34 9.24 21.32
N ILE A 223 44.31 9.88 22.49
CA ILE A 223 43.47 11.08 22.73
C ILE A 223 43.75 12.23 21.74
N ASN A 224 44.99 12.32 21.24
CA ASN A 224 45.44 13.30 20.25
C ASN A 224 45.25 12.87 18.79
N ASP A 225 44.75 11.65 18.53
CA ASP A 225 44.46 11.18 17.18
C ASP A 225 43.17 11.85 16.67
N ARG A 226 43.18 12.33 15.43
CA ARG A 226 41.98 12.87 14.75
C ARG A 226 40.80 11.89 14.70
N ARG A 227 41.08 10.59 14.87
CA ARG A 227 40.10 9.50 14.89
C ARG A 227 39.56 9.21 16.29
N ASN A 228 40.09 9.84 17.34
CA ASN A 228 39.58 9.66 18.71
C ASN A 228 38.11 10.08 18.82
N TRP A 229 37.31 9.21 19.42
CA TRP A 229 35.91 9.49 19.77
C TRP A 229 35.51 8.89 21.11
N ASP A 230 36.38 8.09 21.74
CA ASP A 230 36.09 7.32 22.94
C ASP A 230 36.99 7.66 24.14
N SER A 231 38.08 8.40 23.95
CA SER A 231 39.00 8.77 25.03
C SER A 231 38.87 10.24 25.43
N TYR A 232 38.81 10.50 26.74
CA TYR A 232 38.57 11.80 27.36
C TYR A 232 39.56 12.05 28.49
N LEU A 233 39.87 13.32 28.77
CA LEU A 233 40.62 13.70 29.96
C LEU A 233 39.62 13.98 31.09
N VAL A 234 39.68 13.18 32.15
CA VAL A 234 38.78 13.24 33.31
C VAL A 234 39.64 13.33 34.56
N ASP A 235 39.49 14.43 35.31
CA ASP A 235 40.31 14.72 36.50
C ASP A 235 41.83 14.64 36.24
N GLY A 236 42.26 14.99 35.03
CA GLY A 236 43.67 14.95 34.62
C GLY A 236 44.15 13.59 34.08
N GLU A 237 43.31 12.56 34.09
CA GLU A 237 43.64 11.23 33.57
C GLU A 237 42.92 10.92 32.26
N VAL A 238 43.60 10.20 31.35
CA VAL A 238 42.97 9.73 30.11
C VAL A 238 42.11 8.50 30.43
N ARG A 239 40.79 8.64 30.26
CA ARG A 239 39.81 7.56 30.44
C ARG A 239 39.10 7.25 29.13
N GLN A 240 38.84 5.98 28.89
CA GLN A 240 38.13 5.48 27.70
C GLN A 240 36.68 5.13 28.04
N LEU A 241 35.74 5.51 27.18
CA LEU A 241 34.31 5.23 27.33
C LEU A 241 34.04 3.73 27.46
N MET A 242 33.22 3.40 28.45
CA MET A 242 32.67 2.07 28.66
C MET A 242 31.15 2.08 28.42
N PRO A 243 30.51 0.90 28.33
CA PRO A 243 29.07 0.81 28.04
C PRO A 243 28.19 1.67 28.97
N GLU A 244 28.54 1.81 30.25
CA GLU A 244 27.77 2.65 31.19
C GLU A 244 27.73 4.14 30.79
N GLN A 245 28.89 4.72 30.43
CA GLN A 245 28.93 6.10 29.95
C GLN A 245 28.22 6.22 28.60
N GLY A 246 28.44 5.27 27.68
CA GLY A 246 27.78 5.28 26.37
C GLY A 246 26.25 5.16 26.46
N LYS A 247 25.74 4.34 27.38
CA LYS A 247 24.32 4.19 27.73
C LYS A 247 23.72 5.53 28.15
N LYS A 248 24.39 6.20 29.10
CA LYS A 248 23.99 7.53 29.60
C LYS A 248 24.04 8.59 28.48
N MET A 249 25.09 8.61 27.66
CA MET A 249 25.23 9.54 26.52
C MET A 249 24.16 9.37 25.43
N GLN A 250 23.54 8.20 25.31
CA GLN A 250 22.47 7.90 24.33
C GLN A 250 21.06 8.04 24.93
N GLY A 251 20.93 8.29 26.24
CA GLY A 251 19.63 8.47 26.91
C GLY A 251 18.90 7.16 27.27
N PHE A 252 19.63 6.04 27.37
CA PHE A 252 19.08 4.79 27.88
C PHE A 252 18.96 4.83 29.42
N PRO A 253 17.94 4.18 30.01
CA PRO A 253 17.74 4.19 31.45
C PRO A 253 18.81 3.38 32.17
N GLU A 254 19.02 3.65 33.46
CA GLU A 254 20.05 2.98 34.26
C GLU A 254 19.88 1.46 34.31
N HIS A 255 18.63 0.98 34.37
CA HIS A 255 18.28 -0.44 34.38
C HIS A 255 18.42 -1.13 33.01
N PHE A 256 18.80 -0.42 31.94
CA PHE A 256 19.03 -1.06 30.65
C PHE A 256 20.33 -1.86 30.67
N GLU A 257 20.24 -3.15 30.36
CA GLU A 257 21.34 -4.11 30.52
C GLU A 257 21.83 -4.65 29.18
N PHE A 258 23.13 -4.97 29.12
CA PHE A 258 23.79 -5.55 27.96
C PHE A 258 24.24 -6.99 28.27
N PRO A 259 23.46 -8.03 27.91
CA PRO A 259 23.82 -9.44 28.15
C PRO A 259 24.87 -9.96 27.13
N VAL A 260 25.82 -9.10 26.74
CA VAL A 260 26.83 -9.32 25.71
C VAL A 260 28.18 -8.75 26.15
N SER A 261 29.25 -9.02 25.39
CA SER A 261 30.58 -8.48 25.72
C SER A 261 30.59 -6.94 25.70
N LYS A 262 31.49 -6.31 26.48
CA LYS A 262 31.70 -4.85 26.45
C LYS A 262 32.03 -4.32 25.05
N LYS A 263 32.62 -5.16 24.19
CA LYS A 263 32.89 -4.81 22.79
C LYS A 263 31.60 -4.70 22.00
N GLU A 264 30.72 -5.69 22.11
CA GLU A 264 29.44 -5.67 21.40
C GLU A 264 28.47 -4.64 21.96
N ALA A 265 28.44 -4.42 23.28
CA ALA A 265 27.65 -3.35 23.87
C ALA A 265 28.02 -1.97 23.27
N MET A 266 29.31 -1.68 23.09
CA MET A 266 29.75 -0.44 22.44
C MET A 266 29.38 -0.38 20.96
N LYS A 267 29.44 -1.49 20.21
CA LYS A 267 28.96 -1.56 18.82
C LYS A 267 27.47 -1.23 18.74
N GLN A 268 26.67 -1.86 19.60
CA GLN A 268 25.24 -1.65 19.71
C GLN A 268 24.89 -0.18 20.03
N LEU A 269 25.56 0.42 21.01
CA LEU A 269 25.41 1.84 21.35
C LEU A 269 25.81 2.78 20.20
N GLY A 270 26.85 2.43 19.43
CA GLY A 270 27.28 3.20 18.25
C GLY A 270 26.24 3.22 17.14
N ASN A 271 25.53 2.09 16.93
CA ASN A 271 24.47 1.95 15.94
C ASN A 271 23.09 2.42 16.42
N SER A 272 22.88 2.56 17.73
CA SER A 272 21.60 3.02 18.28
C SER A 272 21.30 4.50 17.95
N VAL A 273 20.01 4.83 17.99
CA VAL A 273 19.50 6.20 18.02
C VAL A 273 19.69 6.83 19.41
N ALA A 274 19.67 8.17 19.46
CA ALA A 274 19.64 8.94 20.70
C ALA A 274 18.20 8.99 21.20
N VAL A 275 17.92 8.29 22.31
CA VAL A 275 16.55 7.99 22.77
C VAL A 275 15.77 9.28 23.06
N ASP A 276 16.39 10.27 23.70
CA ASP A 276 15.73 11.53 24.03
C ASP A 276 15.35 12.32 22.78
N ALA A 277 16.23 12.37 21.77
CA ALA A 277 15.92 13.05 20.52
C ALA A 277 14.77 12.37 19.76
N VAL A 278 14.71 11.04 19.78
CA VAL A 278 13.59 10.28 19.21
C VAL A 278 12.31 10.52 19.99
N ARG A 279 12.37 10.54 21.33
CA ARG A 279 11.22 10.76 22.20
C ARG A 279 10.61 12.14 21.99
N GLU A 280 11.43 13.19 21.91
CA GLU A 280 10.94 14.55 21.68
C GLU A 280 10.33 14.72 20.29
N CYS A 281 10.98 14.19 19.24
CA CYS A 281 10.41 14.21 17.89
C CYS A 281 9.13 13.36 17.79
N GLY A 282 9.11 12.20 18.48
CA GLY A 282 7.95 11.32 18.56
C GLY A 282 6.77 11.98 19.29
N LYS A 283 7.04 12.79 20.32
CA LYS A 283 6.02 13.60 20.99
C LYS A 283 5.39 14.61 20.03
N SER A 284 6.19 15.39 19.31
CA SER A 284 5.66 16.33 18.30
C SER A 284 4.91 15.61 17.17
N LEU A 285 5.35 14.41 16.78
CA LEU A 285 4.64 13.57 15.81
C LEU A 285 3.26 13.18 16.34
N LEU A 286 3.15 12.73 17.59
CA LEU A 286 1.89 12.35 18.22
C LEU A 286 0.95 13.55 18.39
N GLU A 287 1.45 14.71 18.84
CA GLU A 287 0.67 15.95 18.94
C GLU A 287 0.09 16.37 17.58
N HIS A 288 0.87 16.19 16.51
CA HIS A 288 0.41 16.47 15.15
C HIS A 288 -0.62 15.44 14.66
N LEU A 289 -0.43 14.15 14.98
CA LEU A 289 -1.45 13.12 14.69
C LEU A 289 -2.75 13.39 15.43
N GLU A 290 -2.70 13.82 16.70
CA GLU A 290 -3.88 14.23 17.45
C GLU A 290 -4.55 15.44 16.78
N THR A 291 -3.78 16.41 16.28
CA THR A 291 -4.31 17.55 15.54
C THR A 291 -5.01 17.10 14.25
N ILE A 292 -4.39 16.19 13.49
CA ILE A 292 -4.98 15.59 12.29
C ILE A 292 -6.27 14.83 12.64
N ASP A 293 -6.26 14.01 13.70
CA ASP A 293 -7.42 13.19 14.11
C ASP A 293 -8.57 14.05 14.67
N LEU A 294 -8.30 15.02 15.55
CA LEU A 294 -9.29 15.96 16.09
C LEU A 294 -9.93 16.80 14.98
N GLN A 295 -9.14 17.18 13.98
CA GLN A 295 -9.66 17.90 12.84
C GLN A 295 -10.36 16.97 11.86
N ASN A 296 -9.93 15.72 11.67
CA ASN A 296 -10.68 14.70 10.90
C ASN A 296 -12.02 14.32 11.54
N MET A 297 -12.20 14.53 12.86
CA MET A 297 -13.51 14.47 13.52
C MET A 297 -14.43 15.65 13.13
N GLY A 298 -13.86 16.79 12.69
CA GLY A 298 -14.57 17.97 12.20
C GLY A 298 -14.48 18.21 10.68
N ILE A 299 -13.64 17.48 9.96
CA ILE A 299 -13.34 17.63 8.53
C ILE A 299 -14.03 16.50 7.78
N LYS A 300 -14.94 16.95 6.93
CA LYS A 300 -15.77 16.16 6.04
C LYS A 300 -14.88 15.25 5.17
N LYS A 301 -15.18 13.94 5.17
CA LYS A 301 -14.47 12.94 4.37
C LYS A 301 -14.71 13.19 2.87
N THR A 302 -13.77 13.83 2.19
CA THR A 302 -13.74 13.92 0.72
C THR A 302 -13.65 12.51 0.11
N LYS A 303 -14.29 12.30 -1.05
CA LYS A 303 -14.38 11.01 -1.74
C LYS A 303 -14.15 11.20 -3.23
N ASN A 304 -13.64 10.16 -3.88
CA ASN A 304 -13.52 10.15 -5.32
C ASN A 304 -14.89 9.88 -6.00
N LYS A 305 -14.96 10.09 -7.32
CA LYS A 305 -16.21 9.91 -8.09
C LYS A 305 -16.83 8.51 -7.96
N GLY A 306 -16.00 7.46 -7.91
CA GLY A 306 -16.47 6.09 -7.75
C GLY A 306 -17.19 5.89 -6.42
N GLU A 307 -16.56 6.33 -5.33
CA GLU A 307 -17.13 6.27 -3.97
C GLU A 307 -18.42 7.09 -3.83
N TRP A 308 -18.52 8.23 -4.53
CA TRP A 308 -19.79 8.97 -4.59
C TRP A 308 -20.84 8.28 -5.44
N THR A 309 -20.43 7.61 -6.52
CA THR A 309 -21.36 6.87 -7.37
C THR A 309 -21.97 5.67 -6.64
N GLU A 310 -21.21 4.99 -5.78
CA GLU A 310 -21.74 3.92 -4.93
C GLU A 310 -22.88 4.40 -4.03
N ARG A 311 -22.72 5.58 -3.41
CA ARG A 311 -23.74 6.21 -2.56
C ARG A 311 -24.93 6.71 -3.36
N TYR A 312 -24.68 7.32 -4.52
CA TYR A 312 -25.73 7.68 -5.46
C TYR A 312 -26.58 6.47 -5.86
N SER A 313 -25.93 5.37 -6.23
CA SER A 313 -26.57 4.12 -6.60
C SER A 313 -27.48 3.61 -5.49
N PHE A 314 -26.97 3.59 -4.26
CA PHE A 314 -27.72 3.22 -3.06
C PHE A 314 -29.00 4.05 -2.88
N PHE A 315 -28.91 5.38 -2.96
CA PHE A 315 -30.10 6.25 -2.84
C PHE A 315 -31.05 6.13 -4.01
N LYS A 316 -30.54 5.98 -5.22
CA LYS A 316 -31.39 5.81 -6.39
C LYS A 316 -32.14 4.47 -6.36
N ILE A 317 -31.57 3.41 -5.79
CA ILE A 317 -32.31 2.15 -5.58
C ILE A 317 -33.44 2.34 -4.57
N ILE A 318 -33.22 3.10 -3.50
CA ILE A 318 -34.27 3.44 -2.51
C ILE A 318 -35.43 4.19 -3.19
N ASN A 319 -35.12 5.16 -4.07
CA ASN A 319 -36.13 5.92 -4.81
C ASN A 319 -36.86 5.08 -5.87
N ASP A 320 -36.11 4.32 -6.67
CA ASP A 320 -36.68 3.62 -7.82
C ASP A 320 -37.39 2.32 -7.40
N GLN A 321 -36.96 1.71 -6.28
CA GLN A 321 -37.40 0.41 -5.76
C GLN A 321 -37.34 -0.74 -6.78
N ARG A 322 -36.59 -0.50 -7.86
CA ARG A 322 -36.42 -1.41 -8.98
C ARG A 322 -35.08 -1.18 -9.65
N ILE A 323 -34.56 -2.22 -10.28
CA ILE A 323 -33.35 -2.15 -11.10
C ILE A 323 -33.63 -2.83 -12.43
N ASN A 324 -33.53 -2.08 -13.53
CA ASN A 324 -33.72 -2.63 -14.86
C ASN A 324 -32.49 -3.47 -15.26
N LEU A 325 -32.71 -4.56 -15.99
CA LEU A 325 -31.63 -5.38 -16.49
C LEU A 325 -31.10 -4.83 -17.82
N ALA A 326 -29.78 -4.97 -18.00
CA ALA A 326 -29.08 -4.62 -19.21
C ALA A 326 -29.12 -5.77 -20.23
N ASP A 327 -29.13 -5.43 -21.51
CA ASP A 327 -28.70 -6.35 -22.58
C ASP A 327 -27.18 -6.25 -22.83
N LYS A 328 -26.68 -7.05 -23.78
CA LYS A 328 -25.25 -7.08 -24.16
C LYS A 328 -24.68 -5.74 -24.67
N THR A 329 -25.54 -4.77 -25.00
CA THR A 329 -25.16 -3.43 -25.49
C THR A 329 -25.32 -2.35 -24.42
N LEU A 330 -25.56 -2.73 -23.16
CA LEU A 330 -25.85 -1.83 -22.05
C LEU A 330 -27.09 -0.95 -22.32
N GLN A 331 -28.08 -1.52 -23.00
CA GLN A 331 -29.42 -0.93 -23.13
C GLN A 331 -30.39 -1.65 -22.21
N LYS A 332 -31.46 -0.93 -21.84
CA LYS A 332 -32.51 -1.50 -21.00
C LYS A 332 -33.22 -2.62 -21.78
N ASN A 333 -33.29 -3.80 -21.18
CA ASN A 333 -34.12 -4.88 -21.69
C ASN A 333 -35.54 -4.82 -21.07
N ASN A 334 -36.44 -5.71 -21.48
CA ASN A 334 -37.83 -5.75 -21.00
C ASN A 334 -37.98 -6.38 -19.60
N SER A 335 -36.90 -6.46 -18.81
CA SER A 335 -36.86 -7.15 -17.54
C SER A 335 -36.23 -6.30 -16.43
N TYR A 336 -36.66 -6.53 -15.20
CA TYR A 336 -36.21 -5.77 -14.03
C TYR A 336 -36.36 -6.62 -12.76
N PHE A 337 -35.63 -6.23 -11.72
CA PHE A 337 -35.86 -6.69 -10.35
C PHE A 337 -36.62 -5.63 -9.57
N ASN A 338 -37.66 -6.03 -8.84
CA ASN A 338 -38.19 -5.25 -7.72
C ASN A 338 -37.26 -5.44 -6.53
N VAL A 339 -36.95 -4.36 -5.82
CA VAL A 339 -36.10 -4.38 -4.63
C VAL A 339 -36.99 -4.19 -3.41
N THR A 340 -36.83 -5.06 -2.42
CA THR A 340 -37.61 -5.02 -1.17
C THR A 340 -36.75 -4.65 0.04
N LYS A 341 -35.43 -4.85 -0.06
CA LYS A 341 -34.46 -4.48 0.97
C LYS A 341 -33.14 -4.09 0.33
N ILE A 342 -32.47 -3.10 0.90
CA ILE A 342 -31.11 -2.69 0.54
C ILE A 342 -30.24 -2.51 1.78
N SER A 343 -28.98 -2.91 1.66
CA SER A 343 -27.92 -2.75 2.67
C SER A 343 -26.56 -2.69 1.98
N THR A 344 -25.48 -2.46 2.73
CA THR A 344 -24.12 -2.82 2.33
C THR A 344 -23.53 -3.82 3.34
N LEU A 345 -22.35 -4.39 3.07
CA LEU A 345 -21.66 -5.29 4.00
C LEU A 345 -21.23 -4.57 5.29
N ASN A 346 -20.90 -3.28 5.18
CA ASN A 346 -20.37 -2.47 6.28
C ASN A 346 -21.40 -1.49 6.87
N LEU A 347 -22.69 -1.71 6.59
CA LEU A 347 -23.78 -0.93 7.16
C LEU A 347 -24.40 -1.71 8.32
N ASP A 348 -24.62 -1.07 9.46
CA ASP A 348 -25.24 -1.72 10.63
C ASP A 348 -26.77 -1.83 10.49
N GLU A 349 -27.34 -1.17 9.49
CA GLU A 349 -28.77 -1.11 9.23
C GLU A 349 -29.17 -1.90 7.96
N ASN A 350 -30.37 -2.47 7.99
CA ASN A 350 -31.12 -2.87 6.80
C ASN A 350 -32.13 -1.76 6.46
N ILE A 351 -32.26 -1.42 5.19
CA ILE A 351 -33.32 -0.53 4.71
C ILE A 351 -34.37 -1.37 3.99
N ILE A 352 -35.54 -1.50 4.59
CA ILE A 352 -36.69 -2.22 4.05
C ILE A 352 -37.57 -1.21 3.30
N LEU A 353 -37.86 -1.50 2.04
CA LEU A 353 -38.65 -0.65 1.15
C LEU A 353 -40.13 -1.05 1.28
N VAL A 354 -40.96 -0.17 1.83
CA VAL A 354 -42.37 -0.48 2.19
C VAL A 354 -43.31 -0.03 1.09
N ASP A 355 -43.27 1.27 0.78
CA ASP A 355 -43.99 1.88 -0.33
C ASP A 355 -43.13 2.98 -0.95
N LYS A 356 -43.63 3.66 -1.98
CA LYS A 356 -42.86 4.65 -2.75
C LYS A 356 -42.32 5.81 -1.91
N ASP A 357 -43.01 6.18 -0.84
CA ASP A 357 -42.73 7.38 -0.06
C ASP A 357 -42.14 7.06 1.33
N SER A 358 -42.15 5.79 1.75
CA SER A 358 -41.72 5.35 3.09
C SER A 358 -40.76 4.15 3.08
N ILE A 359 -39.82 4.17 4.04
CA ILE A 359 -38.89 3.06 4.31
C ILE A 359 -38.83 2.74 5.81
N ILE A 360 -38.41 1.53 6.14
CA ILE A 360 -38.06 1.13 7.51
C ILE A 360 -36.56 0.91 7.59
N VAL A 361 -35.90 1.65 8.48
CA VAL A 361 -34.49 1.44 8.85
C VAL A 361 -34.48 0.52 10.08
N GLU A 362 -33.93 -0.68 9.91
CA GLU A 362 -33.80 -1.70 10.96
C GLU A 362 -32.33 -1.90 11.33
N ASN A 363 -31.95 -1.69 12.60
CA ASN A 363 -30.60 -2.01 13.06
C ASN A 363 -30.40 -3.54 13.15
N LYS A 364 -29.36 -4.06 12.52
CA LYS A 364 -29.10 -5.51 12.37
C LYS A 364 -28.88 -6.22 13.71
N ILE A 365 -28.32 -5.52 14.71
CA ILE A 365 -27.96 -6.06 16.02
C ILE A 365 -29.14 -5.93 17.00
N THR A 366 -29.58 -4.69 17.24
CA THR A 366 -30.60 -4.38 18.24
C THR A 366 -32.01 -4.72 17.78
N LYS A 367 -32.21 -4.94 16.47
CA LYS A 367 -33.53 -5.12 15.82
C LYS A 367 -34.50 -3.94 16.00
N SER A 368 -34.00 -2.79 16.46
CA SER A 368 -34.77 -1.56 16.52
C SER A 368 -35.16 -1.10 15.12
N LYS A 369 -36.39 -0.60 14.97
CA LYS A 369 -36.96 -0.16 13.69
C LYS A 369 -37.40 1.29 13.77
N LYS A 370 -37.13 2.03 12.69
CA LYS A 370 -37.58 3.40 12.52
C LYS A 370 -38.16 3.57 11.12
N GLU A 371 -39.41 4.02 11.05
CA GLU A 371 -40.05 4.39 9.78
C GLU A 371 -39.68 5.82 9.40
N ILE A 372 -39.36 6.05 8.13
CA ILE A 372 -38.90 7.33 7.61
C ILE A 372 -39.61 7.61 6.28
N ASN A 373 -40.21 8.79 6.17
CA ASN A 373 -40.69 9.31 4.88
C ASN A 373 -39.51 9.86 4.07
N ILE A 374 -39.37 9.39 2.83
CA ILE A 374 -38.24 9.71 1.94
C ILE A 374 -38.59 10.67 0.80
N SER A 375 -39.87 10.97 0.57
CA SER A 375 -40.35 11.76 -0.59
C SER A 375 -39.64 13.13 -0.72
N GLU A 376 -39.41 13.81 0.41
CA GLU A 376 -38.68 15.08 0.46
C GLU A 376 -37.15 14.93 0.53
N LEU A 377 -36.66 13.73 0.82
CA LEU A 377 -35.22 13.44 1.03
C LEU A 377 -34.54 12.94 -0.23
N ILE A 378 -35.21 12.06 -0.96
CA ILE A 378 -34.71 11.40 -2.15
C ILE A 378 -35.82 11.45 -3.20
N ASN A 379 -35.60 12.27 -4.22
CA ASN A 379 -36.48 12.36 -5.39
C ASN A 379 -35.63 12.60 -6.65
N GLN A 380 -36.27 12.58 -7.82
CA GLN A 380 -35.57 12.67 -9.09
C GLN A 380 -34.72 13.95 -9.23
N ASN A 381 -35.22 15.10 -8.76
CA ASN A 381 -34.49 16.37 -8.83
C ASN A 381 -33.21 16.33 -7.98
N VAL A 382 -33.30 15.78 -6.76
CA VAL A 382 -32.14 15.57 -5.88
C VAL A 382 -31.14 14.63 -6.54
N LEU A 383 -31.59 13.50 -7.08
CA LEU A 383 -30.74 12.53 -7.75
C LEU A 383 -30.01 13.12 -8.98
N ASP A 384 -30.70 13.92 -9.79
CA ASP A 384 -30.11 14.60 -10.95
C ASP A 384 -29.06 15.62 -10.54
N ASN A 385 -29.31 16.37 -9.45
CA ASN A 385 -28.33 17.28 -8.87
C ASN A 385 -27.07 16.55 -8.39
N LEU A 386 -27.24 15.40 -7.71
CA LEU A 386 -26.12 14.57 -7.26
C LEU A 386 -25.27 14.08 -8.43
N VAL A 387 -25.88 13.65 -9.54
CA VAL A 387 -25.14 13.23 -10.75
C VAL A 387 -24.27 14.37 -11.28
N ASN A 388 -24.81 15.59 -11.39
CA ASN A 388 -24.07 16.76 -11.85
C ASN A 388 -22.90 17.10 -10.92
N GLN A 389 -23.14 17.11 -9.60
CA GLN A 389 -22.08 17.34 -8.62
C GLN A 389 -20.96 16.29 -8.71
N ILE A 390 -21.28 15.01 -8.93
CA ILE A 390 -20.26 13.96 -9.10
C ILE A 390 -19.44 14.21 -10.38
N LYS A 391 -20.08 14.63 -11.47
CA LYS A 391 -19.43 14.84 -12.77
C LYS A 391 -18.53 16.07 -12.78
N ASP A 392 -18.97 17.17 -12.19
CA ASP A 392 -18.30 18.47 -12.31
C ASP A 392 -17.05 18.58 -11.42
N ASN A 393 -17.01 17.84 -10.32
CA ASN A 393 -15.87 17.86 -9.41
C ASN A 393 -14.68 17.02 -9.92
N LYS A 394 -13.47 17.37 -9.48
CA LYS A 394 -12.21 16.66 -9.81
C LYS A 394 -11.52 16.17 -8.54
N GLY A 395 -10.73 15.11 -8.65
CA GLY A 395 -10.02 14.53 -7.49
C GLY A 395 -10.97 13.94 -6.46
N THR A 396 -10.68 14.16 -5.18
CA THR A 396 -11.57 13.86 -4.06
C THR A 396 -12.31 15.13 -3.64
N PHE A 397 -13.61 15.02 -3.35
CA PHE A 397 -14.47 16.17 -3.04
C PHE A 397 -15.64 15.77 -2.13
N GLU A 398 -16.45 16.75 -1.74
CA GLU A 398 -17.63 16.57 -0.89
C GLU A 398 -18.93 16.84 -1.61
N ILE A 399 -19.97 16.11 -1.20
CA ILE A 399 -21.35 16.38 -1.56
C ILE A 399 -22.18 16.50 -0.27
N ASN A 400 -22.38 17.74 0.20
CA ASN A 400 -23.09 18.02 1.46
C ASN A 400 -24.52 17.46 1.46
N GLU A 401 -25.17 17.49 0.30
CA GLU A 401 -26.54 16.99 0.11
C GLU A 401 -26.63 15.48 0.41
N MET A 402 -25.67 14.67 -0.05
CA MET A 402 -25.63 13.24 0.30
C MET A 402 -25.39 13.01 1.79
N ILE A 403 -24.53 13.80 2.42
CA ILE A 403 -24.27 13.70 3.86
C ILE A 403 -25.54 14.04 4.65
N ALA A 404 -26.28 15.07 4.23
CA ALA A 404 -27.55 15.44 4.83
C ALA A 404 -28.60 14.32 4.72
N ILE A 405 -28.68 13.66 3.56
CA ILE A 405 -29.56 12.48 3.36
C ILE A 405 -29.16 11.36 4.33
N GLN A 406 -27.87 11.00 4.41
CA GLN A 406 -27.37 9.97 5.33
C GLN A 406 -27.73 10.24 6.78
N ASN A 407 -27.50 11.48 7.23
CA ASN A 407 -27.81 11.88 8.60
C ASN A 407 -29.31 11.82 8.91
N LYS A 408 -30.16 12.26 7.97
CA LYS A 408 -31.62 12.18 8.15
C LYS A 408 -32.14 10.74 8.16
N LEU A 409 -31.53 9.86 7.37
CA LEU A 409 -31.79 8.43 7.39
C LEU A 409 -31.24 7.74 8.64
N GLY A 410 -30.31 8.38 9.35
CA GLY A 410 -29.63 7.79 10.50
C GLY A 410 -28.67 6.66 10.12
N ILE A 411 -28.08 6.71 8.93
CA ILE A 411 -27.16 5.69 8.41
C ILE A 411 -25.76 6.28 8.19
N SER A 412 -24.72 5.51 8.50
CA SER A 412 -23.36 5.85 8.12
C SER A 412 -22.84 4.86 7.08
N ILE A 413 -22.99 5.21 5.79
CA ILE A 413 -22.44 4.39 4.71
C ILE A 413 -20.92 4.62 4.70
N ILE A 414 -20.20 3.80 5.45
CA ILE A 414 -18.75 3.65 5.35
C ILE A 414 -18.46 2.87 4.06
N LYS A 415 -17.31 3.14 3.43
CA LYS A 415 -16.82 2.51 2.19
C LYS A 415 -17.32 1.06 2.04
N GLY A 416 -17.99 0.76 0.92
CA GLY A 416 -18.29 -0.63 0.57
C GLY A 416 -16.99 -1.37 0.30
N GLY A 417 -16.80 -2.52 0.92
CA GLY A 417 -15.71 -3.44 0.58
C GLY A 417 -14.45 -3.37 1.45
N GLN A 418 -14.10 -4.50 2.07
CA GLN A 418 -12.70 -4.88 2.30
C GLN A 418 -12.02 -5.22 0.94
N SER A 419 -10.69 -5.24 0.86
CA SER A 419 -9.94 -5.54 -0.38
C SER A 419 -10.31 -6.87 -1.07
N ASN A 420 -10.98 -7.78 -0.35
CA ASN A 420 -11.41 -9.10 -0.82
C ASN A 420 -12.93 -9.20 -1.11
N GLN A 421 -13.63 -8.09 -1.38
CA GLN A 421 -15.08 -8.08 -1.65
C GLN A 421 -15.41 -7.47 -3.02
N LYS A 422 -16.38 -8.05 -3.74
CA LYS A 422 -16.86 -7.56 -5.06
C LYS A 422 -18.22 -6.86 -5.02
N SER A 423 -18.93 -6.95 -3.89
CA SER A 423 -20.27 -6.38 -3.73
C SER A 423 -20.21 -5.08 -2.94
N ASP A 424 -20.75 -4.03 -3.53
CA ASP A 424 -20.85 -2.70 -2.94
C ASP A 424 -22.21 -2.52 -2.24
N VAL A 425 -23.25 -3.16 -2.79
CA VAL A 425 -24.61 -3.22 -2.22
C VAL A 425 -25.12 -4.65 -2.14
N ILE A 426 -26.02 -4.87 -1.19
CA ILE A 426 -26.70 -6.14 -0.93
C ILE A 426 -28.20 -5.89 -1.03
N LEU A 427 -28.89 -6.68 -1.86
CA LEU A 427 -30.29 -6.48 -2.18
C LEU A 427 -31.14 -7.73 -1.90
N ASP A 428 -32.37 -7.53 -1.43
CA ASP A 428 -33.42 -8.54 -1.56
C ASP A 428 -34.23 -8.22 -2.81
N ILE A 429 -34.16 -9.11 -3.80
CA ILE A 429 -34.72 -8.90 -5.14
C ILE A 429 -35.84 -9.88 -5.45
N ASN A 430 -36.84 -9.39 -6.18
CA ASN A 430 -37.95 -10.17 -6.68
C ASN A 430 -38.14 -9.92 -8.19
N LYS A 431 -38.34 -10.98 -8.96
CA LYS A 431 -38.74 -10.94 -10.37
C LYS A 431 -39.64 -12.15 -10.65
N ASP A 432 -40.89 -11.92 -11.06
CA ASP A 432 -41.87 -12.98 -11.32
C ASP A 432 -42.02 -13.95 -10.11
N HIS A 433 -41.61 -15.22 -10.27
CA HIS A 433 -41.56 -16.23 -9.19
C HIS A 433 -40.17 -16.41 -8.58
N PHE A 434 -39.21 -15.55 -8.93
CA PHE A 434 -37.83 -15.59 -8.46
C PHE A 434 -37.65 -14.58 -7.33
N PHE A 435 -37.50 -15.09 -6.11
CA PHE A 435 -37.15 -14.29 -4.93
C PHE A 435 -35.77 -14.70 -4.42
N LYS A 436 -34.91 -13.71 -4.20
CA LYS A 436 -33.58 -13.91 -3.63
C LYS A 436 -33.31 -12.89 -2.53
N VAL A 437 -32.63 -13.34 -1.49
CA VAL A 437 -32.26 -12.53 -0.33
C VAL A 437 -30.76 -12.39 -0.23
N ASN A 438 -30.32 -11.21 0.20
CA ASN A 438 -28.92 -10.86 0.39
C ASN A 438 -28.05 -11.05 -0.86
N GLU A 439 -28.57 -10.72 -2.04
CA GLU A 439 -27.83 -10.80 -3.30
C GLU A 439 -26.86 -9.63 -3.42
N GLY A 440 -25.58 -9.96 -3.60
CA GLY A 440 -24.52 -8.97 -3.76
C GLY A 440 -24.44 -8.40 -5.18
N PHE A 441 -24.28 -7.07 -5.28
CA PHE A 441 -24.03 -6.36 -6.53
C PHE A 441 -22.81 -5.43 -6.39
N GLY A 442 -21.86 -5.56 -7.31
CA GLY A 442 -20.80 -4.55 -7.50
C GLY A 442 -21.32 -3.35 -8.29
N ILE A 443 -20.64 -2.20 -8.22
CA ILE A 443 -21.01 -0.96 -8.90
C ILE A 443 -19.87 -0.53 -9.84
N LYS A 444 -20.23 -0.23 -11.09
CA LYS A 444 -19.32 0.31 -12.11
C LYS A 444 -19.80 1.69 -12.56
N SER A 445 -19.01 2.71 -12.25
CA SER A 445 -19.35 4.11 -12.51
C SER A 445 -18.79 4.61 -13.83
N TYR A 446 -19.64 5.20 -14.66
CA TYR A 446 -19.28 6.04 -15.81
C TYR A 446 -19.43 7.54 -15.51
N LEU A 447 -19.69 7.95 -14.27
CA LEU A 447 -19.74 9.38 -13.91
C LEU A 447 -18.35 10.03 -13.81
N GLY A 448 -17.30 9.20 -13.82
CA GLY A 448 -15.90 9.62 -13.76
C GLY A 448 -15.06 9.01 -14.88
N ASN A 449 -13.80 8.71 -14.57
CA ASN A 449 -12.96 7.93 -15.48
C ASN A 449 -13.53 6.53 -15.65
N LYS A 450 -13.32 5.94 -16.82
CA LYS A 450 -13.79 4.59 -17.14
C LYS A 450 -13.38 3.58 -16.05
N PRO A 451 -14.34 2.76 -15.59
CA PRO A 451 -14.12 1.88 -14.46
C PRO A 451 -13.08 0.81 -14.80
N THR A 452 -12.37 0.34 -13.77
CA THR A 452 -11.41 -0.76 -13.88
C THR A 452 -12.11 -2.09 -13.62
N LEU A 453 -11.81 -3.09 -14.46
CA LEU A 453 -12.20 -4.48 -14.21
C LEU A 453 -11.12 -5.17 -13.37
N LEU A 454 -9.85 -5.03 -13.77
CA LEU A 454 -8.68 -5.55 -13.05
C LEU A 454 -7.65 -4.43 -12.89
N ASN A 455 -7.33 -4.10 -11.63
CA ASN A 455 -6.29 -3.11 -11.32
C ASN A 455 -4.89 -3.70 -11.50
N ALA A 456 -3.97 -2.85 -11.91
CA ALA A 456 -2.55 -3.15 -11.92
C ALA A 456 -2.01 -3.30 -10.49
N SER A 457 -1.20 -4.31 -10.26
CA SER A 457 -0.46 -4.52 -9.01
C SER A 457 0.79 -5.37 -9.26
N GLY A 458 1.66 -5.54 -8.26
CA GLY A 458 2.72 -6.55 -8.35
C GLY A 458 2.20 -7.97 -8.61
N ASN A 459 0.95 -8.25 -8.25
CA ASN A 459 0.31 -9.56 -8.42
C ASN A 459 -0.15 -9.83 -9.87
N THR A 460 -0.19 -8.82 -10.74
CA THR A 460 -0.64 -8.93 -12.14
C THR A 460 0.51 -8.89 -13.16
N ASN A 461 1.75 -9.16 -12.73
CA ASN A 461 2.93 -9.17 -13.60
C ASN A 461 3.12 -10.51 -14.34
N PHE A 462 3.35 -10.42 -15.64
CA PHE A 462 3.71 -11.51 -16.55
C PHE A 462 5.18 -11.36 -16.96
N ILE A 463 5.94 -12.43 -16.80
CA ILE A 463 7.39 -12.48 -17.07
C ILE A 463 7.61 -13.17 -18.43
N PHE A 464 8.35 -12.49 -19.29
CA PHE A 464 8.77 -12.98 -20.60
C PHE A 464 10.28 -13.14 -20.61
N ARG A 465 10.78 -14.25 -21.15
CA ARG A 465 12.18 -14.38 -21.53
C ARG A 465 12.40 -13.65 -22.86
N VAL A 466 13.52 -12.94 -22.97
CA VAL A 466 13.94 -12.23 -24.19
C VAL A 466 15.14 -12.97 -24.77
N ASN A 467 14.90 -13.73 -25.82
CA ASN A 467 15.91 -14.50 -26.54
C ASN A 467 16.57 -13.65 -27.63
N ASN A 468 17.71 -14.09 -28.18
CA ASN A 468 18.42 -13.43 -29.29
C ASN A 468 18.82 -11.97 -29.04
N LEU A 469 19.02 -11.59 -27.78
CA LEU A 469 19.45 -10.25 -27.40
C LEU A 469 20.72 -10.31 -26.54
N SER A 470 21.65 -9.40 -26.79
CA SER A 470 22.88 -9.29 -26.00
C SER A 470 22.66 -8.55 -24.69
N SER A 471 23.26 -9.03 -23.59
CA SER A 471 23.21 -8.37 -22.29
C SER A 471 23.90 -7.00 -22.27
N TYR A 472 24.80 -6.71 -23.23
CA TYR A 472 25.45 -5.40 -23.35
C TYR A 472 24.47 -4.26 -23.68
N SER A 473 23.33 -4.57 -24.29
CA SER A 473 22.30 -3.57 -24.65
C SER A 473 21.37 -3.21 -23.48
N LEU A 474 21.54 -3.81 -22.30
CA LEU A 474 20.62 -3.67 -21.17
C LEU A 474 20.46 -2.22 -20.70
N ASP A 475 21.56 -1.50 -20.50
CA ASP A 475 21.54 -0.11 -20.00
C ASP A 475 20.96 0.84 -21.05
N GLU A 476 21.34 0.67 -22.32
CA GLU A 476 20.80 1.46 -23.43
C GLU A 476 19.27 1.33 -23.52
N ILE A 477 18.76 0.09 -23.47
CA ILE A 477 17.33 -0.21 -23.56
C ILE A 477 16.59 0.35 -22.33
N ASN A 478 17.11 0.13 -21.12
CA ASN A 478 16.43 0.55 -19.90
C ASN A 478 16.39 2.07 -19.71
N ASN A 479 17.32 2.81 -20.32
CA ASN A 479 17.33 4.28 -20.30
C ASN A 479 16.23 4.92 -21.18
N ILE A 480 15.58 4.16 -22.07
CA ILE A 480 14.45 4.65 -22.88
C ILE A 480 13.25 4.93 -21.97
N LYS A 481 12.71 6.15 -22.00
CA LYS A 481 11.62 6.58 -21.09
C LYS A 481 10.29 5.88 -21.36
N LYS A 482 9.85 5.79 -22.62
CA LYS A 482 8.54 5.22 -22.97
C LYS A 482 8.65 3.71 -23.10
N LEU A 483 7.71 2.99 -22.46
CA LEU A 483 7.68 1.53 -22.47
C LEU A 483 7.56 0.95 -23.89
N LYS A 484 6.72 1.56 -24.74
CA LYS A 484 6.56 1.14 -26.15
C LYS A 484 7.90 1.17 -26.89
N ASP A 485 8.62 2.28 -26.77
CA ASP A 485 9.87 2.50 -27.48
C ASP A 485 10.95 1.53 -26.97
N ARG A 486 10.91 1.18 -25.68
CA ARG A 486 11.77 0.15 -25.09
C ARG A 486 11.53 -1.23 -25.68
N ILE A 487 10.25 -1.64 -25.78
CA ILE A 487 9.87 -2.93 -26.37
C ILE A 487 10.24 -2.97 -27.86
N ASN A 488 9.97 -1.90 -28.61
CA ASN A 488 10.34 -1.81 -30.02
C ASN A 488 11.86 -1.86 -30.21
N LYS A 489 12.64 -1.22 -29.33
CA LYS A 489 14.11 -1.32 -29.38
C LYS A 489 14.59 -2.74 -29.17
N ILE A 490 13.99 -3.49 -28.23
CA ILE A 490 14.30 -4.91 -28.02
C ILE A 490 14.06 -5.71 -29.31
N ILE A 491 12.89 -5.55 -29.93
CA ILE A 491 12.52 -6.26 -31.18
C ILE A 491 13.45 -5.88 -32.33
N ASN A 492 13.76 -4.59 -32.50
CA ASN A 492 14.65 -4.10 -33.57
C ASN A 492 16.09 -4.60 -33.43
N LEU A 493 16.53 -4.91 -32.21
CA LEU A 493 17.82 -5.54 -31.95
C LEU A 493 17.80 -7.07 -32.16
N GLY A 494 16.68 -7.63 -32.65
CA GLY A 494 16.50 -9.06 -32.87
C GLY A 494 15.95 -9.83 -31.66
N GLY A 495 15.58 -9.13 -30.58
CA GLY A 495 15.06 -9.75 -29.37
C GLY A 495 13.68 -10.38 -29.56
N ILE A 496 13.52 -11.62 -29.10
CA ILE A 496 12.28 -12.39 -29.21
C ILE A 496 11.70 -12.64 -27.81
N PHE A 497 10.47 -12.19 -27.57
CA PHE A 497 9.76 -12.44 -26.32
C PHE A 497 9.13 -13.84 -26.32
N SER A 498 9.35 -14.59 -25.25
CA SER A 498 8.72 -15.88 -25.00
C SER A 498 8.14 -15.88 -23.59
N PHE A 499 6.85 -16.17 -23.44
CA PHE A 499 6.23 -16.21 -22.13
C PHE A 499 6.94 -17.24 -21.24
N TYR A 500 7.33 -16.83 -20.03
CA TYR A 500 8.03 -17.69 -19.08
C TYR A 500 7.10 -18.12 -17.94
N LYS A 501 6.57 -17.15 -17.18
CA LYS A 501 5.63 -17.40 -16.08
C LYS A 501 4.91 -16.12 -15.65
N ILE A 502 3.85 -16.26 -14.88
CA ILE A 502 3.29 -15.16 -14.09
C ILE A 502 4.10 -15.02 -12.80
N GLU A 503 4.37 -13.79 -12.37
CA GLU A 503 5.19 -13.51 -11.19
C GLU A 503 4.57 -14.07 -9.91
N LYS A 504 3.27 -13.80 -9.69
CA LYS A 504 2.55 -14.26 -8.51
C LYS A 504 1.87 -15.60 -8.77
N GLU A 505 2.17 -16.58 -7.91
CA GLU A 505 1.60 -17.92 -8.03
C GLU A 505 0.08 -17.96 -7.85
N THR A 506 -0.49 -17.11 -6.98
CA THR A 506 -1.95 -17.02 -6.79
C THR A 506 -2.67 -16.59 -8.07
N MET A 507 -2.16 -15.57 -8.76
CA MET A 507 -2.67 -15.13 -10.07
C MET A 507 -2.57 -16.27 -11.10
N ALA A 508 -1.42 -16.95 -11.17
CA ALA A 508 -1.24 -18.09 -12.07
C ALA A 508 -2.22 -19.24 -11.77
N TYR A 509 -2.42 -19.56 -10.50
CA TYR A 509 -3.38 -20.56 -10.04
C TYR A 509 -4.81 -20.19 -10.42
N ASN A 510 -5.23 -18.96 -10.15
CA ASN A 510 -6.60 -18.52 -10.44
C ASN A 510 -6.91 -18.52 -11.93
N LEU A 511 -5.94 -18.16 -12.78
CA LEU A 511 -6.11 -18.29 -14.23
C LEU A 511 -6.25 -19.75 -14.66
N ARG A 512 -5.48 -20.68 -14.06
CA ARG A 512 -5.60 -22.12 -14.34
C ARG A 512 -6.92 -22.74 -13.84
N ILE A 513 -7.54 -22.17 -12.81
CA ILE A 513 -8.89 -22.56 -12.37
C ILE A 513 -9.92 -22.28 -13.48
N ILE A 514 -9.74 -21.18 -14.23
CA ILE A 514 -10.62 -20.85 -15.37
C ILE A 514 -10.34 -21.78 -16.54
N ASP A 515 -9.07 -21.84 -16.96
CA ASP A 515 -8.61 -22.74 -18.00
C ASP A 515 -7.09 -22.92 -17.89
N SER A 516 -6.60 -24.15 -18.07
CA SER A 516 -5.18 -24.47 -17.98
C SER A 516 -4.29 -23.66 -18.92
N MET A 517 -4.79 -23.23 -20.08
CA MET A 517 -4.08 -22.44 -21.09
C MET A 517 -4.23 -20.93 -20.89
N MET A 518 -5.09 -20.48 -19.98
CA MET A 518 -5.38 -19.06 -19.77
C MET A 518 -4.13 -18.19 -19.49
N PRO A 519 -3.13 -18.64 -18.69
CA PRO A 519 -1.88 -17.90 -18.53
C PRO A 519 -1.16 -17.59 -19.86
N ASN A 520 -1.09 -18.58 -20.76
CA ASN A 520 -0.40 -18.46 -22.03
C ASN A 520 -1.17 -17.54 -22.99
N LEU A 521 -2.47 -17.77 -23.13
CA LEU A 521 -3.34 -16.93 -23.97
C LEU A 521 -3.27 -15.46 -23.56
N LEU A 522 -3.42 -15.17 -22.25
CA LEU A 522 -3.34 -13.79 -21.76
C LEU A 522 -1.95 -13.19 -21.94
N ALA A 523 -0.87 -13.97 -21.83
CA ALA A 523 0.48 -13.47 -22.06
C ALA A 523 0.68 -13.02 -23.52
N GLU A 524 0.19 -13.80 -24.48
CA GLU A 524 0.24 -13.47 -25.91
C GLU A 524 -0.56 -12.21 -26.22
N MET A 525 -1.81 -12.16 -25.75
CA MET A 525 -2.68 -10.99 -25.90
C MET A 525 -2.08 -9.73 -25.26
N LEU A 526 -1.45 -9.87 -24.09
CA LEU A 526 -0.80 -8.77 -23.38
C LEU A 526 0.41 -8.25 -24.16
N LEU A 527 1.23 -9.15 -24.74
CA LEU A 527 2.36 -8.76 -25.58
C LEU A 527 1.88 -8.04 -26.84
N GLU A 528 0.84 -8.55 -27.51
CA GLU A 528 0.21 -7.91 -28.67
C GLU A 528 -0.25 -6.48 -28.35
N PHE A 529 -0.89 -6.30 -27.20
CA PHE A 529 -1.29 -4.98 -26.72
C PHE A 529 -0.10 -4.04 -26.55
N PHE A 530 0.96 -4.46 -25.87
CA PHE A 530 2.10 -3.57 -25.59
C PHE A 530 2.92 -3.23 -26.84
N VAL A 531 3.02 -4.16 -27.80
CA VAL A 531 3.75 -3.97 -29.06
C VAL A 531 2.90 -3.15 -30.05
N HIS A 532 1.68 -3.59 -30.32
CA HIS A 532 0.86 -3.11 -31.44
C HIS A 532 -0.28 -2.16 -31.04
N ARG A 533 -0.55 -1.99 -29.74
CA ARG A 533 -1.66 -1.16 -29.22
C ARG A 533 -3.04 -1.62 -29.68
N ASN A 534 -3.19 -2.94 -29.85
CA ASN A 534 -4.48 -3.57 -29.96
C ASN A 534 -5.07 -3.76 -28.55
N ASN A 535 -5.89 -2.80 -28.13
CA ASN A 535 -6.34 -2.70 -26.75
C ASN A 535 -7.63 -3.48 -26.50
N LEU A 536 -8.54 -3.57 -27.47
CA LEU A 536 -9.85 -4.19 -27.29
C LEU A 536 -9.70 -5.71 -27.22
N ILE A 537 -10.28 -6.33 -26.19
CA ILE A 537 -10.13 -7.77 -25.95
C ILE A 537 -10.59 -8.61 -27.15
N SER A 538 -11.75 -8.29 -27.74
CA SER A 538 -12.30 -9.03 -28.89
C SER A 538 -11.42 -8.92 -30.14
N GLU A 539 -10.97 -7.71 -30.49
CA GLU A 539 -10.06 -7.48 -31.63
C GLU A 539 -8.66 -8.07 -31.41
N ASN A 540 -8.16 -8.03 -30.17
CA ASN A 540 -6.87 -8.58 -29.78
C ASN A 540 -6.88 -10.11 -29.92
N LEU A 541 -7.92 -10.78 -29.39
CA LEU A 541 -8.07 -12.22 -29.54
C LEU A 541 -8.11 -12.63 -31.02
N LEU A 542 -8.87 -11.92 -31.85
CA LEU A 542 -8.95 -12.20 -33.29
C LEU A 542 -7.58 -12.05 -33.97
N THR A 543 -6.81 -11.02 -33.59
CA THR A 543 -5.46 -10.78 -34.12
C THR A 543 -4.50 -11.89 -33.72
N ILE A 544 -4.51 -12.29 -32.45
CA ILE A 544 -3.72 -13.43 -31.95
C ILE A 544 -4.12 -14.71 -32.70
N TYR A 545 -5.41 -14.94 -32.89
CA TYR A 545 -5.93 -16.08 -33.64
C TYR A 545 -5.42 -16.11 -35.09
N GLN A 546 -5.37 -14.96 -35.75
CA GLN A 546 -4.86 -14.87 -37.12
C GLN A 546 -3.33 -15.00 -37.19
N LYS A 547 -2.58 -14.50 -36.19
CA LYS A 547 -1.10 -14.49 -36.17
C LYS A 547 -0.47 -15.82 -35.74
N GLN A 548 -0.99 -16.47 -34.71
CA GLN A 548 -0.36 -17.63 -34.06
C GLN A 548 -1.09 -18.96 -34.34
N LEU A 549 -2.40 -18.93 -34.62
CA LEU A 549 -3.27 -20.09 -34.46
C LEU A 549 -3.60 -20.87 -35.73
N ALA A 550 -3.16 -20.44 -36.93
CA ALA A 550 -3.35 -21.25 -38.13
C ALA A 550 -2.50 -22.54 -38.15
N GLN A 551 -1.55 -22.73 -37.23
CA GLN A 551 -0.60 -23.87 -37.29
C GLN A 551 -0.25 -24.60 -35.97
N THR A 552 -0.58 -24.10 -34.76
CA THR A 552 0.00 -24.70 -33.51
C THR A 552 -0.90 -24.83 -32.27
N MET A 553 -2.15 -24.35 -32.26
CA MET A 553 -3.05 -24.51 -31.12
C MET A 553 -4.19 -25.50 -31.41
N ILE A 554 -4.67 -26.17 -30.35
CA ILE A 554 -5.70 -27.22 -30.42
C ILE A 554 -7.12 -26.62 -30.47
N ASP A 555 -7.33 -25.42 -29.90
CA ASP A 555 -8.64 -24.77 -29.78
C ASP A 555 -8.98 -23.83 -30.95
N ASP A 556 -10.25 -23.80 -31.35
CA ASP A 556 -10.78 -22.85 -32.33
C ASP A 556 -11.15 -21.49 -31.70
N LEU A 557 -11.42 -20.48 -32.55
CA LEU A 557 -11.77 -19.13 -32.09
C LEU A 557 -13.02 -19.10 -31.16
N PRO A 558 -14.12 -19.84 -31.43
CA PRO A 558 -15.24 -19.96 -30.51
C PRO A 558 -14.84 -20.48 -29.11
N SER A 559 -14.03 -21.55 -29.03
CA SER A 559 -13.54 -22.10 -27.76
C SER A 559 -12.77 -21.05 -26.95
N LEU A 560 -11.80 -20.36 -27.59
CA LEU A 560 -11.02 -19.30 -26.93
C LEU A 560 -11.90 -18.13 -26.48
N THR A 561 -12.89 -17.75 -27.28
CA THR A 561 -13.84 -16.68 -26.95
C THR A 561 -14.61 -16.99 -25.67
N ILE A 562 -15.12 -18.22 -25.53
CA ILE A 562 -15.84 -18.68 -24.33
C ILE A 562 -14.93 -18.66 -23.10
N LYS A 563 -13.69 -19.15 -23.23
CA LYS A 563 -12.71 -19.15 -22.14
C LYS A 563 -12.42 -17.73 -21.65
N LEU A 564 -12.24 -16.78 -22.57
CA LEU A 564 -11.95 -15.40 -22.24
C LEU A 564 -13.15 -14.69 -21.61
N LYS A 565 -14.37 -14.94 -22.10
CA LYS A 565 -15.62 -14.48 -21.47
C LYS A 565 -15.72 -14.93 -20.01
N ARG A 566 -15.47 -16.20 -19.74
CA ARG A 566 -15.43 -16.76 -18.36
C ARG A 566 -14.38 -16.09 -17.49
N PHE A 567 -13.20 -15.79 -18.04
CA PHE A 567 -12.18 -15.03 -17.33
C PHE A 567 -12.69 -13.64 -16.93
N LEU A 568 -13.26 -12.88 -17.87
CA LEU A 568 -13.76 -11.53 -17.59
C LEU A 568 -14.87 -11.52 -16.53
N VAL A 569 -15.83 -12.47 -16.62
CA VAL A 569 -16.87 -12.67 -15.62
C VAL A 569 -16.28 -13.04 -14.26
N GLY A 570 -15.32 -13.98 -14.24
CA GLY A 570 -14.61 -14.39 -13.04
C GLY A 570 -13.98 -13.17 -12.34
N VAL A 571 -13.21 -12.36 -13.08
CA VAL A 571 -12.61 -11.12 -12.56
C VAL A 571 -13.65 -10.14 -12.01
N LEU A 572 -14.79 -10.01 -12.68
CA LEU A 572 -15.85 -9.11 -12.23
C LEU A 572 -16.48 -9.59 -10.91
N LEU A 573 -16.78 -10.88 -10.80
CA LEU A 573 -17.69 -11.40 -9.78
C LEU A 573 -17.03 -12.17 -8.62
N GLY A 574 -15.77 -12.61 -8.73
CA GLY A 574 -15.17 -13.43 -7.66
C GLY A 574 -13.64 -13.52 -7.62
N PHE A 575 -12.97 -13.33 -8.74
CA PHE A 575 -11.51 -13.48 -8.86
C PHE A 575 -10.78 -12.23 -8.37
N PHE A 576 -9.76 -12.44 -7.54
CA PHE A 576 -8.77 -11.45 -7.10
C PHE A 576 -7.37 -11.97 -7.43
N ALA A 577 -6.42 -11.11 -7.80
CA ALA A 577 -5.07 -11.55 -8.16
C ALA A 577 -4.27 -12.08 -6.95
N GLU A 578 -4.60 -11.60 -5.75
CA GLU A 578 -3.78 -11.73 -4.54
C GLU A 578 -4.15 -12.96 -3.71
N THR A 579 -5.42 -13.38 -3.77
CA THR A 579 -5.96 -14.53 -3.01
C THR A 579 -6.25 -15.69 -3.94
N LYS A 580 -6.03 -16.93 -3.47
CA LYS A 580 -6.47 -18.11 -4.22
C LYS A 580 -7.99 -18.11 -4.37
N TRP A 581 -8.46 -18.32 -5.59
CA TRP A 581 -9.87 -18.34 -5.93
C TRP A 581 -10.39 -19.78 -5.92
N ASP A 582 -11.52 -20.00 -5.27
CA ASP A 582 -12.19 -21.29 -5.17
C ASP A 582 -13.16 -21.56 -6.34
N GLY A 583 -13.22 -20.65 -7.31
CA GLY A 583 -14.11 -20.71 -8.46
C GLY A 583 -15.52 -20.16 -8.20
N LYS A 584 -15.84 -19.72 -6.97
CA LYS A 584 -17.17 -19.18 -6.64
C LYS A 584 -17.25 -17.68 -6.84
N TYR A 585 -18.43 -17.20 -7.19
CA TYR A 585 -18.70 -15.76 -7.24
C TYR A 585 -18.96 -15.23 -5.83
N SER A 586 -18.35 -14.08 -5.51
CA SER A 586 -18.61 -13.32 -4.29
C SER A 586 -19.68 -12.25 -4.49
N SER A 587 -20.08 -11.99 -5.74
CA SER A 587 -21.18 -11.13 -6.15
C SER A 587 -22.00 -11.83 -7.25
N ASN A 588 -23.32 -11.69 -7.24
CA ASN A 588 -24.19 -12.32 -8.24
C ASN A 588 -24.66 -11.35 -9.34
N GLY A 589 -24.35 -10.07 -9.19
CA GLY A 589 -24.57 -9.07 -10.22
C GLY A 589 -23.59 -7.91 -10.18
N THR A 590 -23.77 -7.01 -11.14
CA THR A 590 -23.08 -5.73 -11.22
C THR A 590 -24.05 -4.68 -11.75
N ILE A 591 -24.12 -3.54 -11.07
CA ILE A 591 -24.87 -2.36 -11.48
C ILE A 591 -23.92 -1.42 -12.21
N VAL A 592 -24.31 -1.01 -13.41
CA VAL A 592 -23.58 -0.01 -14.20
C VAL A 592 -24.35 1.31 -14.11
N VAL A 593 -23.68 2.34 -13.59
CA VAL A 593 -24.20 3.71 -13.55
C VAL A 593 -23.66 4.47 -14.75
N LYS A 594 -24.55 4.82 -15.68
CA LYS A 594 -24.24 5.52 -16.94
C LYS A 594 -23.95 7.01 -16.70
N GLU A 595 -23.41 7.69 -17.71
CA GLU A 595 -23.03 9.12 -17.64
C GLU A 595 -24.19 10.09 -17.34
N ASN A 596 -25.43 9.64 -17.57
CA ASN A 596 -26.67 10.37 -17.27
C ASN A 596 -27.29 9.98 -15.92
N GLY A 597 -26.63 9.13 -15.12
CA GLY A 597 -27.15 8.62 -13.85
C GLY A 597 -28.11 7.42 -13.97
N GLU A 598 -28.47 6.99 -15.19
CA GLU A 598 -29.26 5.77 -15.38
C GLU A 598 -28.50 4.55 -14.83
N GLN A 599 -29.23 3.66 -14.15
CA GLN A 599 -28.69 2.42 -13.61
C GLN A 599 -29.29 1.21 -14.31
N LEU A 600 -28.42 0.36 -14.84
CA LEU A 600 -28.78 -0.94 -15.40
C LEU A 600 -27.94 -2.02 -14.72
N ALA A 601 -28.53 -3.18 -14.47
CA ALA A 601 -27.83 -4.30 -13.86
C ALA A 601 -27.60 -5.46 -14.83
N PHE A 602 -26.44 -6.08 -14.71
CA PHE A 602 -26.20 -7.44 -15.14
C PHE A 602 -26.31 -8.37 -13.93
N HIS A 603 -26.83 -9.57 -14.17
CA HIS A 603 -27.01 -10.57 -13.12
C HIS A 603 -26.77 -11.97 -13.70
N ILE A 604 -26.29 -12.91 -12.88
CA ILE A 604 -25.95 -14.27 -13.32
C ILE A 604 -27.12 -15.07 -13.93
N ILE A 605 -28.37 -14.63 -13.75
CA ILE A 605 -29.54 -15.24 -14.41
C ILE A 605 -29.54 -15.02 -15.93
N ASP A 606 -28.85 -13.99 -16.40
CA ASP A 606 -28.59 -13.71 -17.81
C ASP A 606 -27.09 -13.50 -18.00
N ILE A 607 -26.34 -14.58 -17.74
CA ILE A 607 -24.88 -14.58 -17.83
C ILE A 607 -24.39 -14.31 -19.25
N VAL A 608 -25.17 -14.70 -20.28
CA VAL A 608 -24.80 -14.55 -21.69
C VAL A 608 -24.70 -13.08 -22.08
N SER A 609 -25.68 -12.27 -21.69
CA SER A 609 -25.63 -10.81 -21.93
C SER A 609 -24.42 -10.16 -21.25
N LEU A 610 -24.08 -10.60 -20.03
CA LEU A 610 -22.91 -10.09 -19.31
C LEU A 610 -21.60 -10.51 -19.97
N GLU A 611 -21.48 -11.78 -20.38
CA GLU A 611 -20.31 -12.31 -21.08
C GLU A 611 -20.05 -11.55 -22.38
N ASP A 612 -21.07 -11.37 -23.22
CA ASP A 612 -20.99 -10.63 -24.47
C ASP A 612 -20.61 -9.16 -24.23
N TYR A 613 -21.26 -8.52 -23.25
CA TYR A 613 -20.97 -7.12 -22.90
C TYR A 613 -19.51 -6.93 -22.50
N LEU A 614 -18.99 -7.77 -21.58
CA LEU A 614 -17.61 -7.67 -21.14
C LEU A 614 -16.63 -7.95 -22.28
N PHE A 615 -16.87 -8.95 -23.10
CA PHE A 615 -15.97 -9.30 -24.20
C PHE A 615 -15.82 -8.17 -25.22
N GLU A 616 -16.91 -7.44 -25.53
CA GLU A 616 -16.91 -6.35 -26.49
C GLU A 616 -16.56 -4.97 -25.90
N ASN A 617 -16.49 -4.85 -24.57
CA ASN A 617 -16.29 -3.55 -23.91
C ASN A 617 -15.12 -3.53 -22.92
N ILE A 618 -14.32 -4.58 -22.79
CA ILE A 618 -13.10 -4.55 -21.97
C ILE A 618 -11.87 -4.32 -22.84
N VAL A 619 -10.99 -3.44 -22.38
CA VAL A 619 -9.72 -3.10 -23.01
C VAL A 619 -8.55 -3.36 -22.08
N PHE A 620 -7.41 -3.74 -22.65
CA PHE A 620 -6.11 -3.61 -22.00
C PHE A 620 -5.76 -2.14 -21.78
N ASP A 621 -5.19 -1.83 -20.61
CA ASP A 621 -4.71 -0.50 -20.27
C ASP A 621 -3.23 -0.53 -19.87
N THR A 622 -2.55 0.62 -19.97
CA THR A 622 -1.14 0.77 -19.58
C THR A 622 -1.05 1.40 -18.18
N PRO A 623 -0.64 0.63 -17.15
CA PRO A 623 -0.40 1.22 -15.84
C PRO A 623 0.81 2.16 -15.81
N SER A 624 1.03 2.82 -14.67
CA SER A 624 2.30 3.51 -14.44
C SER A 624 3.42 2.48 -14.27
N THR A 625 4.48 2.60 -15.07
CA THR A 625 5.66 1.72 -14.99
C THR A 625 6.47 1.91 -13.70
N THR A 626 6.24 2.99 -12.94
CA THR A 626 6.91 3.23 -11.65
C THR A 626 6.32 2.42 -10.50
N ARG A 627 4.99 2.21 -10.51
CA ARG A 627 4.26 1.70 -9.34
C ARG A 627 4.30 0.18 -9.15
N HIS A 628 4.51 -0.59 -10.23
CA HIS A 628 4.36 -2.07 -10.16
C HIS A 628 5.59 -2.85 -10.64
N ARG A 629 6.76 -2.21 -10.62
CA ARG A 629 8.06 -2.85 -10.88
C ARG A 629 8.11 -3.67 -12.18
N TYR A 630 7.53 -3.13 -13.25
CA TYR A 630 7.49 -3.79 -14.57
C TYR A 630 8.02 -2.89 -15.69
N GLY A 631 8.19 -3.48 -16.87
CA GLY A 631 8.57 -2.80 -18.08
C GLY A 631 10.07 -2.61 -18.27
N LYS A 632 10.95 -3.12 -17.41
CA LYS A 632 12.42 -3.09 -17.58
C LYS A 632 12.96 -4.45 -18.05
N LEU A 633 14.08 -4.41 -18.76
CA LEU A 633 14.88 -5.58 -19.12
C LEU A 633 15.79 -5.99 -17.95
N ILE A 634 15.81 -7.28 -17.65
CA ILE A 634 16.34 -7.89 -16.43
C ILE A 634 17.27 -9.05 -16.87
N LEU A 635 18.48 -9.16 -16.32
CA LEU A 635 19.47 -10.22 -16.58
C LEU A 635 19.62 -11.15 -15.37
N GLU A 636 19.11 -12.36 -15.50
CA GLU A 636 19.16 -13.38 -14.46
C GLU A 636 20.53 -14.00 -14.21
N ASN A 637 20.62 -14.69 -13.06
CA ASN A 637 21.72 -15.60 -12.74
C ASN A 637 21.85 -16.79 -13.72
N ASP A 638 20.78 -17.14 -14.45
CA ASP A 638 20.84 -18.16 -15.51
C ASP A 638 21.44 -17.63 -16.83
N GLY A 639 21.89 -16.36 -16.84
CA GLY A 639 22.47 -15.69 -18.00
C GLY A 639 21.45 -15.22 -19.03
N CYS A 640 20.15 -15.41 -18.79
CA CYS A 640 19.10 -15.06 -19.72
C CYS A 640 18.51 -13.68 -19.41
N LEU A 641 18.05 -13.01 -20.46
CA LEU A 641 17.35 -11.74 -20.37
C LEU A 641 15.85 -11.97 -20.30
N TYR A 642 15.17 -11.06 -19.62
CA TYR A 642 13.73 -11.15 -19.45
C TYR A 642 13.12 -9.77 -19.23
N PHE A 643 11.79 -9.71 -19.32
CA PHE A 643 11.03 -8.49 -19.30
C PHE A 643 9.66 -8.73 -18.65
N LYS A 644 9.22 -7.81 -17.79
CA LYS A 644 7.88 -7.88 -17.16
C LYS A 644 6.89 -6.99 -17.88
N LEU A 645 5.70 -7.52 -18.17
CA LEU A 645 4.53 -6.75 -18.56
C LEU A 645 3.46 -6.88 -17.47
N ASN A 646 2.69 -5.82 -17.23
CA ASN A 646 1.64 -5.82 -16.21
C ASN A 646 0.26 -5.87 -16.88
N LEU A 647 -0.60 -6.74 -16.38
CA LEU A 647 -1.98 -6.86 -16.84
C LEU A 647 -2.88 -5.87 -16.07
N GLN A 648 -3.50 -4.96 -16.82
CA GLN A 648 -4.56 -4.07 -16.35
C GLN A 648 -5.72 -4.09 -17.35
N LEU A 649 -6.94 -4.18 -16.85
CA LEU A 649 -8.16 -4.24 -17.66
C LEU A 649 -9.15 -3.16 -17.24
N ARG A 650 -9.72 -2.45 -18.21
CA ARG A 650 -10.73 -1.40 -18.00
C ARG A 650 -11.91 -1.56 -18.94
N PHE A 651 -12.99 -0.91 -18.58
CA PHE A 651 -14.12 -0.73 -19.48
C PHE A 651 -13.78 0.32 -20.57
N ARG A 652 -14.30 0.09 -21.78
CA ARG A 652 -14.03 0.85 -23.00
C ARG A 652 -14.53 2.27 -22.95
#